data_AF-A0A3A0E0K9-F1
#
_entry.id   AF-A0A3A0E0K9-F1
#
_cell.length_a   1.000
_cell.length_b   1.000
_cell.length_c   1.000
_cell.angle_alpha   90.00
_cell.angle_beta   90.00
_cell.angle_gamma   90.00
#
_symmetry.space_group_name_H-M   'P 1'
#
loop_
_entity.id
_entity.type
_entity.pdbx_description
1 polymer ?
#
loop_
_entity_poly.entity_id
_entity_poly.type
_entity_poly.pdbx_seq_one_letter_code
_entity_poly.pdbx_strand_id
1 'polypeptide(L)'
;MANSLVWQFSGPNDYSSNTLLDFSLVQPLLRAGGRTRVLERLTLSERTLLANVRQMERYRRGFYLNIVTGRDAGQGPSRRGGLFGGAGLQGFAGVGGGGFGGVGAFGFGGGQGFGFGGGGGFTGGAGAAGAGGYIGLLQNAQTIRNQRSNVAALRDSYEQLLASSEAGRIDRFQVDLARQALYNAQSQLLTAEAGYQTTLDNFKIELGLPPELDVAIRDPLLDQFNLLDPQLEAVEERVNAALAGLRELRARLQDEANPLDPADPSFTQALDRMLLASEDLPAVVAERVAAIEADFKALEAALPKRRDILQRLATREEVDAAEIDPALFDVARLDARVQARRDDFNSLKTQLEQIWTRLEQLDRAASADAPALVSALVDAMTDLSGRLLELKLVQAGVRLEAITFDPVELSDEEALLIASAYRQDWQNARASLVDSWRLIYFNANDLLSDLNLIFSGDIGNVGDNPFRFRDTRGSLRLGLQWDAPLARVAERNIYRQSLIEYQQARRAYYQFRDRVSQSLRATLRQARLNEINFELRRAAVLVAISQVDLTQLRLSQPPQPAAAGATASAQFNNTTARDLVQSLSDLLNVQNDFLSVWVNYEVQRLALDHDLGIMELDAAGLRRDHDVPLSAYVASAEEIRQTLCNANDLFAPLAQPQGSGPTGELIEPLPLRFPESAAPPPEPLPAPPQSESGGDRPAVLAGAIEDAAAGETIIRAYAELPISKPQRTRGGGEAGTAGAAGPGGDASQTVH
;
A
#
# COMPACT_ATOMS: atom_id res chain seq x y z
N MET A 1 63.57 -17.72 -10.10
CA MET A 1 63.98 -16.30 -10.24
C MET A 1 64.92 -15.99 -9.08
N ALA A 2 65.98 -15.22 -9.29
CA ALA A 2 66.89 -14.85 -8.21
C ALA A 2 66.25 -13.79 -7.31
N ASN A 3 66.36 -13.93 -5.98
CA ASN A 3 65.74 -12.99 -5.04
C ASN A 3 66.51 -11.66 -4.98
N SER A 4 67.83 -11.67 -5.20
CA SER A 4 68.61 -10.45 -5.38
C SER A 4 69.80 -10.64 -6.33
N LEU A 5 70.11 -9.58 -7.07
CA LEU A 5 71.22 -9.48 -8.01
C LEU A 5 72.03 -8.26 -7.60
N VAL A 6 73.27 -8.45 -7.16
CA VAL A 6 74.16 -7.35 -6.76
C VAL A 6 75.32 -7.29 -7.73
N TRP A 7 75.47 -6.14 -8.38
CA TRP A 7 76.56 -5.82 -9.28
C TRP A 7 77.52 -4.86 -8.60
N GLN A 8 78.78 -5.26 -8.45
CA GLN A 8 79.83 -4.40 -7.92
C GLN A 8 80.71 -3.90 -9.06
N PHE A 9 80.75 -2.58 -9.24
CA PHE A 9 81.46 -1.93 -10.36
C PHE A 9 82.86 -1.40 -10.00
N SER A 10 83.37 -1.66 -8.79
CA SER A 10 84.73 -1.26 -8.37
C SER A 10 85.56 -2.48 -7.96
N GLY A 11 86.49 -2.88 -8.82
CA GLY A 11 87.32 -4.10 -8.67
C GLY A 11 87.08 -5.10 -9.81
N PRO A 12 87.64 -6.33 -9.76
CA PRO A 12 87.29 -7.38 -10.72
C PRO A 12 85.75 -7.47 -10.80
N ASN A 13 85.18 -7.47 -12.01
CA ASN A 13 83.74 -7.47 -12.23
C ASN A 13 83.10 -8.72 -11.61
N ASP A 14 82.75 -8.66 -10.32
CA ASP A 14 82.13 -9.77 -9.60
C ASP A 14 80.61 -9.61 -9.63
N TYR A 15 79.95 -10.62 -10.21
CA TYR A 15 78.51 -10.74 -10.32
C TYR A 15 78.03 -11.72 -9.27
N SER A 16 77.30 -11.28 -8.23
CA SER A 16 76.71 -12.22 -7.27
C SER A 16 75.20 -12.26 -7.42
N SER A 17 74.66 -13.48 -7.59
CA SER A 17 73.22 -13.74 -7.54
C SER A 17 72.91 -14.53 -6.28
N ASN A 18 71.95 -14.08 -5.49
CA ASN A 18 71.51 -14.78 -4.29
C ASN A 18 70.04 -15.22 -4.45
N THR A 19 69.79 -16.50 -4.23
CA THR A 19 68.45 -17.09 -4.28
C THR A 19 68.23 -17.83 -2.97
N LEU A 20 67.29 -17.33 -2.19
CA LEU A 20 66.85 -17.93 -0.93
C LEU A 20 65.49 -18.56 -1.18
N LEU A 21 65.38 -19.87 -0.99
CA LEU A 21 64.10 -20.55 -0.97
C LEU A 21 63.75 -20.85 0.48
N ASP A 22 62.78 -20.13 1.03
CA ASP A 22 62.28 -20.28 2.38
C ASP A 22 60.88 -20.89 2.42
N PHE A 23 60.60 -21.67 3.46
CA PHE A 23 59.26 -22.14 3.78
C PHE A 23 59.03 -22.07 5.28
N SER A 24 57.80 -21.82 5.69
CA SER A 24 57.36 -21.88 7.08
C SER A 24 55.97 -22.47 7.15
N LEU A 25 55.84 -23.61 7.81
CA LEU A 25 54.58 -24.28 8.09
C LEU A 25 54.31 -24.17 9.59
N VAL A 26 53.18 -23.57 9.95
CA VAL A 26 52.68 -23.52 11.33
C VAL A 26 51.44 -24.38 11.42
N GLN A 27 51.50 -25.45 12.22
CA GLN A 27 50.38 -26.33 12.48
C GLN A 27 49.91 -26.20 13.93
N PRO A 28 48.75 -25.59 14.18
CA PRO A 28 48.13 -25.60 15.50
C PRO A 28 47.66 -27.02 15.87
N LEU A 29 48.01 -27.46 17.08
CA LEU A 29 47.69 -28.78 17.62
C LEU A 29 46.54 -28.73 18.64
N LEU A 30 46.30 -27.57 19.27
CA LEU A 30 45.18 -27.34 20.20
C LEU A 30 44.16 -26.37 19.58
N ARG A 31 43.10 -26.01 20.33
CA ARG A 31 42.03 -25.09 19.87
C ARG A 31 41.33 -25.51 18.56
N ALA A 32 41.03 -26.81 18.44
CA ALA A 32 40.41 -27.43 17.27
C ALA A 32 41.24 -27.36 15.96
N GLY A 33 42.58 -27.39 16.09
CA GLY A 33 43.49 -27.63 14.96
C GLY A 33 43.52 -26.53 13.91
N GLY A 34 43.15 -25.30 14.28
CA GLY A 34 43.15 -24.11 13.40
C GLY A 34 42.06 -24.11 12.32
N ARG A 35 41.64 -25.28 11.82
CA ARG A 35 40.68 -25.41 10.71
C ARG A 35 39.35 -24.73 11.01
N THR A 36 38.75 -24.96 12.18
CA THR A 36 37.47 -24.31 12.54
C THR A 36 37.60 -22.79 12.63
N ARG A 37 38.73 -22.28 13.14
CA ARG A 37 39.00 -20.84 13.27
C ARG A 37 39.29 -20.17 11.91
N VAL A 38 40.04 -20.85 11.05
CA VAL A 38 40.40 -20.37 9.70
C VAL A 38 39.17 -20.39 8.78
N LEU A 39 38.33 -21.44 8.89
CA LEU A 39 37.13 -21.57 8.08
C LEU A 39 35.99 -20.66 8.53
N GLU A 40 35.94 -20.18 9.78
CA GLU A 40 34.84 -19.34 10.26
C GLU A 40 34.65 -18.06 9.41
N ARG A 41 35.74 -17.49 8.88
CA ARG A 41 35.67 -16.37 7.93
C ARG A 41 34.98 -16.74 6.62
N LEU A 42 35.27 -17.93 6.11
CA LEU A 42 34.67 -18.46 4.89
C LEU A 42 33.19 -18.80 5.13
N THR A 43 32.86 -19.50 6.23
CA THR A 43 31.48 -19.84 6.57
C THR A 43 30.62 -18.61 6.84
N LEU A 44 31.20 -17.53 7.39
CA LEU A 44 30.52 -16.24 7.55
C LEU A 44 30.25 -15.58 6.19
N SER A 45 31.21 -15.67 5.25
CA SER A 45 31.04 -15.16 3.89
C SER A 45 29.95 -15.92 3.13
N GLU A 46 29.90 -17.24 3.27
CA GLU A 46 28.85 -18.10 2.71
C GLU A 46 27.46 -17.78 3.29
N ARG A 47 27.34 -17.62 4.62
CA ARG A 47 26.09 -17.19 5.28
C ARG A 47 25.64 -15.80 4.83
N THR A 48 26.60 -14.89 4.66
CA THR A 48 26.32 -13.53 4.18
C THR A 48 25.81 -13.54 2.74
N LEU A 49 26.38 -14.41 1.87
CA LEU A 49 25.87 -14.60 0.52
C LEU A 49 24.41 -15.06 0.54
N LEU A 50 24.08 -16.08 1.34
CA LEU A 50 22.70 -16.56 1.48
C LEU A 50 21.76 -15.45 1.98
N ALA A 51 22.19 -14.65 2.96
CA ALA A 51 21.41 -13.54 3.46
C ALA A 51 21.13 -12.48 2.38
N ASN A 52 22.12 -12.16 1.55
CA ASN A 52 21.96 -11.22 0.44
C ASN A 52 21.05 -11.76 -0.67
N VAL A 53 21.12 -13.06 -0.96
CA VAL A 53 20.19 -13.71 -1.92
C VAL A 53 18.75 -13.59 -1.42
N ARG A 54 18.50 -13.92 -0.15
CA ARG A 54 17.19 -13.74 0.50
C ARG A 54 16.70 -12.30 0.47
N GLN A 55 17.59 -11.35 0.73
CA GLN A 55 17.28 -9.92 0.67
C GLN A 55 16.94 -9.48 -0.77
N MET A 56 17.65 -10.00 -1.77
CA MET A 56 17.37 -9.73 -3.18
C MET A 56 15.99 -10.27 -3.60
N GLU A 57 15.64 -11.48 -3.18
CA GLU A 57 14.32 -12.06 -3.45
C GLU A 57 13.19 -11.25 -2.83
N ARG A 58 13.35 -10.80 -1.57
CA ARG A 58 12.38 -9.89 -0.94
C ARG A 58 12.32 -8.55 -1.66
N TYR A 59 13.46 -7.99 -2.06
CA TYR A 59 13.53 -6.72 -2.78
C TYR A 59 12.83 -6.79 -4.14
N ARG A 60 12.97 -7.89 -4.90
CA ARG A 60 12.25 -8.10 -6.17
C ARG A 60 10.74 -7.99 -6.00
N ARG A 61 10.20 -8.65 -4.96
CA ARG A 61 8.77 -8.57 -4.60
C ARG A 61 8.36 -7.16 -4.18
N GLY A 62 9.21 -6.48 -3.40
CA GLY A 62 9.00 -5.09 -3.02
C GLY A 62 9.04 -4.13 -4.20
N PHE A 63 9.92 -4.36 -5.18
CA PHE A 63 10.05 -3.54 -6.38
C PHE A 63 8.77 -3.60 -7.22
N TYR A 64 8.22 -4.80 -7.44
CA TYR A 64 6.91 -4.96 -8.06
C TYR A 64 5.84 -4.14 -7.32
N LEU A 65 5.77 -4.27 -5.99
CA LEU A 65 4.82 -3.53 -5.17
C LEU A 65 4.99 -2.01 -5.31
N ASN A 66 6.24 -1.51 -5.37
CA ASN A 66 6.52 -0.10 -5.56
C ASN A 66 6.03 0.40 -6.93
N ILE A 67 6.34 -0.31 -8.02
CA ILE A 67 5.87 0.09 -9.35
C ILE A 67 4.33 0.09 -9.42
N VAL A 68 3.68 -0.91 -8.82
CA VAL A 68 2.22 -1.05 -8.91
C VAL A 68 1.47 -0.09 -7.99
N THR A 69 1.97 0.14 -6.77
CA THR A 69 1.23 0.86 -5.71
C THR A 69 1.91 2.14 -5.23
N GLY A 70 3.14 2.42 -5.67
CA GLY A 70 3.97 3.53 -5.19
C GLY A 70 4.49 3.36 -3.75
N ARG A 71 4.39 2.15 -3.19
CA ARG A 71 4.79 1.86 -1.80
C ARG A 71 6.22 1.33 -1.75
N ASP A 72 7.04 1.91 -0.88
CA ASP A 72 8.47 1.60 -0.77
C ASP A 72 8.77 0.10 -0.69
N ALA A 73 9.65 -0.38 -1.57
CA ALA A 73 10.10 -1.76 -1.70
C ALA A 73 10.93 -2.31 -0.50
N GLY A 74 11.16 -1.48 0.52
CA GLY A 74 12.09 -1.76 1.62
C GLY A 74 13.58 -1.68 1.20
N GLN A 75 14.48 -2.11 2.09
CA GLN A 75 15.92 -2.08 1.81
C GLN A 75 16.35 -3.17 0.82
N GLY A 76 16.89 -2.74 -0.32
CA GLY A 76 17.57 -3.62 -1.28
C GLY A 76 18.86 -4.24 -0.73
N PRO A 77 19.46 -5.20 -1.45
CA PRO A 77 20.65 -5.93 -0.99
C PRO A 77 21.79 -4.97 -0.63
N SER A 78 22.29 -5.09 0.59
CA SER A 78 23.46 -4.31 1.02
C SER A 78 24.74 -5.10 0.73
N ARG A 79 25.72 -4.44 0.11
CA ARG A 79 27.06 -5.03 -0.01
C ARG A 79 27.73 -5.00 1.37
N ARG A 80 27.86 -6.17 1.99
CA ARG A 80 28.76 -6.38 3.15
C ARG A 80 30.05 -6.99 2.62
N GLY A 81 31.11 -6.18 2.52
CA GLY A 81 32.40 -6.59 1.97
C GLY A 81 32.69 -5.94 0.61
N GLY A 82 33.59 -4.97 0.62
CA GLY A 82 34.19 -4.33 -0.56
C GLY A 82 35.66 -4.05 -0.25
N LEU A 83 36.45 -3.62 -1.24
CA LEU A 83 37.91 -3.45 -1.15
C LEU A 83 38.40 -2.57 0.04
N PHE A 84 37.50 -1.83 0.72
CA PHE A 84 37.76 -1.05 1.94
C PHE A 84 36.92 -1.46 3.18
N GLY A 85 36.03 -2.44 3.06
CA GLY A 85 35.19 -2.95 4.14
C GLY A 85 35.55 -4.40 4.46
N GLY A 86 36.30 -4.59 5.55
CA GLY A 86 36.79 -5.89 6.02
C GLY A 86 35.71 -6.97 6.13
N ALA A 87 36.16 -8.23 6.18
CA ALA A 87 35.36 -9.47 6.21
C ALA A 87 34.47 -9.67 7.46
N GLY A 88 33.80 -8.62 7.95
CA GLY A 88 32.90 -8.67 9.11
C GLY A 88 33.58 -8.91 10.47
N LEU A 89 34.88 -9.20 10.51
CA LEU A 89 35.64 -9.45 11.74
C LEU A 89 36.58 -8.30 12.15
N GLN A 90 36.68 -7.24 11.34
CA GLN A 90 37.55 -6.09 11.63
C GLN A 90 36.91 -5.03 12.53
N GLY A 91 35.63 -5.20 12.92
CA GLY A 91 35.00 -4.38 13.96
C GLY A 91 35.51 -4.64 15.38
N PHE A 92 36.44 -5.59 15.57
CA PHE A 92 36.93 -6.02 16.88
C PHE A 92 38.37 -5.63 17.22
N ALA A 93 39.05 -4.80 16.42
CA ALA A 93 40.35 -4.26 16.79
C ALA A 93 40.20 -3.00 17.66
N GLY A 94 39.81 -3.21 18.92
CA GLY A 94 39.92 -2.19 19.96
C GLY A 94 41.36 -1.99 20.41
N VAL A 95 42.22 -1.40 19.57
CA VAL A 95 43.43 -0.68 20.02
C VAL A 95 43.69 0.50 19.06
N GLY A 96 43.46 1.70 19.58
CA GLY A 96 43.91 3.04 19.15
C GLY A 96 44.38 3.26 17.71
N GLY A 97 43.55 3.96 16.93
CA GLY A 97 43.96 4.56 15.67
C GLY A 97 42.81 5.20 14.90
N GLY A 98 42.29 6.32 15.40
CA GLY A 98 41.50 7.33 14.67
C GLY A 98 40.44 6.84 13.68
N GLY A 99 39.18 6.77 14.14
CA GLY A 99 38.04 6.58 13.24
C GLY A 99 36.72 6.39 13.99
N PHE A 100 36.08 7.49 14.39
CA PHE A 100 34.64 7.48 14.65
C PHE A 100 33.93 7.18 13.31
N GLY A 101 33.65 5.91 13.07
CA GLY A 101 32.94 5.43 11.89
C GLY A 101 32.37 4.06 12.18
N GLY A 102 31.20 4.02 12.83
CA GLY A 102 30.57 2.76 13.23
C GLY A 102 29.33 2.91 14.13
N VAL A 103 29.04 4.11 14.61
CA VAL A 103 27.70 4.48 15.10
C VAL A 103 27.03 5.28 13.99
N GLY A 104 26.52 4.57 12.99
CA GLY A 104 26.06 5.17 11.74
C GLY A 104 25.33 4.17 10.85
N ALA A 105 24.41 3.41 11.45
CA ALA A 105 23.36 2.70 10.73
C ALA A 105 21.97 2.96 11.35
N PHE A 106 21.82 4.11 12.03
CA PHE A 106 20.60 4.89 11.89
C PHE A 106 20.77 5.72 10.61
N GLY A 107 20.32 5.16 9.49
CA GLY A 107 20.13 5.93 8.29
C GLY A 107 19.06 6.97 8.54
N PHE A 108 19.47 8.20 8.85
CA PHE A 108 18.84 9.35 8.22
C PHE A 108 19.06 9.17 6.71
N GLY A 109 17.98 8.88 6.00
CA GLY A 109 18.00 8.18 4.71
C GLY A 109 16.94 7.08 4.62
N GLY A 110 16.04 6.97 5.60
CA GLY A 110 14.65 6.63 5.32
C GLY A 110 13.95 7.89 4.84
N GLY A 111 13.51 7.90 3.58
CA GLY A 111 12.55 8.86 3.08
C GLY A 111 11.19 8.60 3.71
N GLN A 112 11.07 8.77 5.03
CA GLN A 112 9.80 9.14 5.63
C GLN A 112 9.68 10.65 5.41
N GLY A 113 9.20 11.01 4.22
CA GLY A 113 8.89 12.38 3.86
C GLY A 113 7.76 12.91 4.73
N PHE A 114 8.09 13.50 5.87
CA PHE A 114 7.28 14.55 6.47
C PHE A 114 7.42 15.79 5.58
N GLY A 115 6.62 15.84 4.52
CA GLY A 115 6.46 17.01 3.67
C GLY A 115 5.75 18.13 4.44
N PHE A 116 6.51 19.10 4.95
CA PHE A 116 5.99 20.43 5.22
C PHE A 116 6.14 21.26 3.93
N GLY A 117 5.04 21.41 3.20
CA GLY A 117 4.99 22.23 2.00
C GLY A 117 3.66 22.17 1.27
N GLY A 118 2.68 22.97 1.71
CA GLY A 118 1.61 23.48 0.85
C GLY A 118 0.24 22.80 0.96
N GLY A 119 -0.71 23.50 1.58
CA GLY A 119 -2.14 23.34 1.31
C GLY A 119 -2.84 22.21 2.06
N GLY A 120 -3.15 22.46 3.34
CA GLY A 120 -4.17 21.69 4.06
C GLY A 120 -5.54 21.91 3.42
N GLY A 121 -5.87 21.05 2.45
CA GLY A 121 -7.21 20.81 1.96
C GLY A 121 -7.72 19.50 2.57
N PHE A 122 -8.56 19.62 3.58
CA PHE A 122 -9.36 18.53 4.13
C PHE A 122 -10.37 18.08 3.07
N THR A 123 -10.08 16.99 2.35
CA THR A 123 -11.04 16.19 1.56
C THR A 123 -10.55 14.74 1.62
N GLY A 124 -10.86 13.94 2.65
CA GLY A 124 -12.12 13.23 2.82
C GLY A 124 -11.87 11.72 2.64
N GLY A 125 -11.79 10.94 3.74
CA GLY A 125 -11.86 9.47 3.73
C GLY A 125 -10.62 8.68 4.19
N ALA A 126 -10.58 8.33 5.48
CA ALA A 126 -9.84 7.21 6.10
C ALA A 126 -8.32 7.09 5.82
N GLY A 127 -7.49 7.91 6.49
CA GLY A 127 -6.19 7.54 7.14
C GLY A 127 -5.08 6.76 6.41
N ALA A 128 -5.28 6.27 5.19
CA ALA A 128 -4.30 5.52 4.40
C ALA A 128 -3.66 6.46 3.37
N ALA A 129 -2.35 6.32 3.16
CA ALA A 129 -1.70 6.93 2.01
C ALA A 129 -2.39 6.42 0.73
N GLY A 130 -2.85 7.34 -0.12
CA GLY A 130 -3.53 7.00 -1.37
C GLY A 130 -2.65 6.15 -2.29
N ALA A 131 -3.27 5.42 -3.22
CA ALA A 131 -2.54 4.62 -4.19
C ALA A 131 -1.63 5.50 -5.07
N GLY A 132 -0.35 5.16 -5.09
CA GLY A 132 0.63 5.70 -6.05
C GLY A 132 0.91 4.69 -7.17
N GLY A 133 2.01 4.91 -7.89
CA GLY A 133 2.46 4.02 -8.96
C GLY A 133 1.40 3.82 -10.05
N TYR A 134 1.35 2.61 -10.61
CA TYR A 134 0.44 2.26 -11.69
C TYR A 134 -1.05 2.34 -11.31
N ILE A 135 -1.44 1.80 -10.15
CA ILE A 135 -2.85 1.81 -9.70
C ILE A 135 -3.31 3.24 -9.45
N GLY A 136 -2.46 4.10 -8.89
CA GLY A 136 -2.76 5.53 -8.73
C GLY A 136 -3.02 6.24 -10.05
N LEU A 137 -2.27 5.91 -11.11
CA LEU A 137 -2.52 6.45 -12.46
C LEU A 137 -3.86 5.99 -13.03
N LEU A 138 -4.21 4.71 -12.86
CA LEU A 138 -5.52 4.21 -13.26
C LEU A 138 -6.65 4.91 -12.49
N GLN A 139 -6.48 5.10 -11.18
CA GLN A 139 -7.45 5.82 -10.34
C GLN A 139 -7.64 7.26 -10.83
N ASN A 140 -6.54 8.00 -11.06
CA ASN A 140 -6.60 9.37 -11.58
C ASN A 140 -7.29 9.45 -12.93
N ALA A 141 -6.99 8.51 -13.84
CA ALA A 141 -7.64 8.43 -15.14
C ALA A 141 -9.15 8.18 -15.00
N GLN A 142 -9.59 7.32 -14.07
CA GLN A 142 -10.99 7.07 -13.82
C GLN A 142 -11.69 8.27 -13.17
N THR A 143 -11.05 8.98 -12.24
CA THR A 143 -11.59 10.24 -11.68
C THR A 143 -11.76 11.31 -12.75
N ILE A 144 -10.84 11.42 -13.71
CA ILE A 144 -10.99 12.33 -14.87
C ILE A 144 -12.19 11.94 -15.72
N ARG A 145 -12.43 10.63 -15.96
CA ARG A 145 -13.64 10.18 -16.68
C ARG A 145 -14.91 10.58 -15.94
N ASN A 146 -14.98 10.34 -14.63
CA ASN A 146 -16.11 10.75 -13.80
C ASN A 146 -16.33 12.29 -13.86
N GLN A 147 -15.25 13.07 -13.81
CA GLN A 147 -15.31 14.54 -13.92
C GLN A 147 -15.84 14.98 -15.29
N ARG A 148 -15.46 14.31 -16.39
CA ARG A 148 -15.96 14.62 -17.73
C ARG A 148 -17.47 14.38 -17.83
N SER A 149 -17.97 13.25 -17.35
CA SER A 149 -19.41 12.99 -17.30
C SER A 149 -20.15 13.99 -16.39
N ASN A 150 -19.55 14.42 -15.29
CA ASN A 150 -20.13 15.50 -14.46
C ASN A 150 -20.19 16.84 -15.20
N VAL A 151 -19.16 17.20 -15.98
CA VAL A 151 -19.16 18.40 -16.82
C VAL A 151 -20.25 18.33 -17.89
N ALA A 152 -20.43 17.16 -18.52
CA ALA A 152 -21.50 16.93 -19.50
C ALA A 152 -22.88 17.09 -18.85
N ALA A 153 -23.13 16.41 -17.72
CA ALA A 153 -24.38 16.52 -16.99
C ALA A 153 -24.70 17.96 -16.51
N LEU A 154 -23.70 18.72 -16.06
CA LEU A 154 -23.86 20.13 -15.68
C LEU A 154 -24.16 21.04 -16.86
N ARG A 155 -23.58 20.74 -18.03
CA ARG A 155 -23.88 21.46 -19.27
C ARG A 155 -25.34 21.24 -19.68
N ASP A 156 -25.78 19.99 -19.70
CA ASP A 156 -27.16 19.64 -20.07
C ASP A 156 -28.17 20.28 -19.10
N SER A 157 -27.87 20.22 -17.81
CA SER A 157 -28.65 20.89 -16.76
C SER A 157 -28.74 22.41 -16.98
N TYR A 158 -27.62 23.06 -17.32
CA TYR A 158 -27.59 24.49 -17.64
C TYR A 158 -28.46 24.82 -18.87
N GLU A 159 -28.37 24.03 -19.94
CA GLU A 159 -29.18 24.23 -21.16
C GLU A 159 -30.68 24.08 -20.85
N GLN A 160 -31.07 23.08 -20.05
CA GLN A 160 -32.46 22.89 -19.61
C GLN A 160 -32.97 24.04 -18.72
N LEU A 161 -32.14 24.54 -17.81
CA LEU A 161 -32.48 25.66 -16.93
C LEU A 161 -32.60 26.98 -17.71
N LEU A 162 -31.75 27.20 -18.71
CA LEU A 162 -31.84 28.35 -19.62
C LEU A 162 -33.18 28.35 -20.36
N ALA A 163 -33.53 27.23 -21.00
CA ALA A 163 -34.81 27.08 -21.70
C ALA A 163 -36.01 27.27 -20.76
N SER A 164 -35.90 26.84 -19.51
CA SER A 164 -36.93 27.03 -18.49
C SER A 164 -37.04 28.49 -18.04
N SER A 165 -35.93 29.23 -17.99
CA SER A 165 -35.90 30.66 -17.65
C SER A 165 -36.45 31.54 -18.77
N GLU A 166 -36.13 31.22 -20.03
CA GLU A 166 -36.70 31.87 -21.21
C GLU A 166 -38.23 31.70 -21.28
N ALA A 167 -38.73 30.55 -20.84
CA ALA A 167 -40.15 30.29 -20.68
C ALA A 167 -40.78 30.96 -19.43
N GLY A 168 -40.04 31.80 -18.70
CA GLY A 168 -40.50 32.49 -17.49
C GLY A 168 -40.76 31.58 -16.28
N ARG A 169 -40.29 30.32 -16.32
CA ARG A 169 -40.55 29.30 -15.27
C ARG A 169 -39.51 29.31 -14.15
N ILE A 170 -38.32 29.84 -14.40
CA ILE A 170 -37.19 29.87 -13.46
C ILE A 170 -36.50 31.24 -13.50
N ASP A 171 -36.02 31.71 -12.35
CA ASP A 171 -35.27 32.95 -12.24
C ASP A 171 -33.87 32.88 -12.89
N ARG A 172 -33.42 33.99 -13.47
CA ARG A 172 -32.11 34.12 -14.12
C ARG A 172 -30.96 33.81 -13.15
N PHE A 173 -31.11 34.13 -11.87
CA PHE A 173 -30.12 33.80 -10.84
C PHE A 173 -29.79 32.29 -10.79
N GLN A 174 -30.79 31.43 -10.97
CA GLN A 174 -30.59 29.97 -10.97
C GLN A 174 -29.80 29.51 -12.21
N VAL A 175 -30.01 30.15 -13.36
CA VAL A 175 -29.24 29.90 -14.59
C VAL A 175 -27.78 30.32 -14.40
N ASP A 176 -27.54 31.48 -13.78
CA ASP A 176 -26.19 31.96 -13.49
C ASP A 176 -25.47 31.07 -12.47
N LEU A 177 -26.18 30.49 -11.48
CA LEU A 177 -25.63 29.50 -10.55
C LEU A 177 -25.18 28.22 -11.28
N ALA A 178 -26.01 27.67 -12.16
CA ALA A 178 -25.66 26.49 -12.95
C ALA A 178 -24.47 26.76 -13.88
N ARG A 179 -24.42 27.95 -14.50
CA ARG A 179 -23.29 28.39 -15.32
C ARG A 179 -21.99 28.47 -14.51
N GLN A 180 -22.04 29.03 -13.30
CA GLN A 180 -20.87 29.10 -12.41
C GLN A 180 -20.37 27.69 -12.03
N ALA A 181 -21.29 26.77 -11.73
CA ALA A 181 -20.94 25.38 -11.42
C ALA A 181 -20.27 24.68 -12.60
N LEU A 182 -20.78 24.88 -13.82
CA LEU A 182 -20.16 24.35 -15.04
C LEU A 182 -18.72 24.88 -15.23
N TYR A 183 -18.50 26.19 -15.08
CA TYR A 183 -17.14 26.76 -15.18
C TYR A 183 -16.19 26.22 -14.11
N ASN A 184 -16.66 26.02 -12.89
CA ASN A 184 -15.86 25.40 -11.83
C ASN A 184 -15.50 23.95 -12.18
N ALA A 185 -16.46 23.17 -12.67
CA ALA A 185 -16.24 21.77 -13.07
C ALA A 185 -15.26 21.65 -14.26
N GLN A 186 -15.33 22.58 -15.22
CA GLN A 186 -14.38 22.65 -16.33
C GLN A 186 -12.97 23.00 -15.85
N SER A 187 -12.83 23.95 -14.92
CA SER A 187 -11.53 24.31 -14.32
C SER A 187 -10.90 23.13 -13.55
N GLN A 188 -11.72 22.40 -12.80
CA GLN A 188 -11.31 21.18 -12.11
C GLN A 188 -10.86 20.09 -13.08
N LEU A 189 -11.57 19.89 -14.20
CA LEU A 189 -11.19 18.95 -15.24
C LEU A 189 -9.80 19.27 -15.83
N LEU A 190 -9.58 20.52 -16.24
CA LEU A 190 -8.29 20.95 -16.79
C LEU A 190 -7.15 20.78 -15.78
N THR A 191 -7.41 21.07 -14.51
CA THR A 191 -6.43 20.88 -13.43
C THR A 191 -6.12 19.41 -13.20
N ALA A 192 -7.14 18.55 -13.21
CA ALA A 192 -6.97 17.10 -13.06
C ALA A 192 -6.18 16.50 -14.23
N GLU A 193 -6.45 16.94 -15.46
CA GLU A 193 -5.70 16.51 -16.65
C GLU A 193 -4.22 16.92 -16.59
N ALA A 194 -3.92 18.16 -16.22
CA ALA A 194 -2.53 18.62 -16.03
C ALA A 194 -1.81 17.85 -14.90
N GLY A 195 -2.51 17.58 -13.80
CA GLY A 195 -2.02 16.75 -12.69
C GLY A 195 -1.71 15.31 -13.15
N TYR A 196 -2.59 14.71 -13.94
CA TYR A 196 -2.39 13.37 -14.50
C TYR A 196 -1.14 13.30 -15.38
N GLN A 197 -0.94 14.29 -16.26
CA GLN A 197 0.27 14.35 -17.10
C GLN A 197 1.54 14.41 -16.24
N THR A 198 1.54 15.23 -15.18
CA THR A 198 2.67 15.31 -14.24
C THR A 198 2.94 13.97 -13.55
N THR A 199 1.90 13.27 -13.10
CA THR A 199 2.05 11.94 -12.48
C THR A 199 2.54 10.89 -13.46
N LEU A 200 2.10 10.95 -14.72
CA LEU A 200 2.49 10.04 -15.78
C LEU A 200 3.96 10.26 -16.17
N ASP A 201 4.44 11.49 -16.20
CA ASP A 201 5.85 11.80 -16.45
C ASP A 201 6.76 11.33 -15.31
N ASN A 202 6.35 11.50 -14.05
CA ASN A 202 7.08 10.95 -12.90
C ASN A 202 7.17 9.42 -12.96
N PHE A 203 6.09 8.75 -13.37
CA PHE A 203 6.07 7.30 -13.55
C PHE A 203 6.96 6.83 -14.69
N LYS A 204 7.00 7.56 -15.82
CA LYS A 204 7.98 7.29 -16.90
C LYS A 204 9.41 7.36 -16.38
N ILE A 205 9.75 8.40 -15.61
CA ILE A 205 11.08 8.56 -15.00
C ILE A 205 11.40 7.39 -14.07
N GLU A 206 10.43 6.94 -13.26
CA GLU A 206 10.59 5.78 -12.37
C GLU A 206 10.87 4.49 -13.14
N LEU A 207 10.22 4.30 -14.29
CA LEU A 207 10.49 3.19 -15.21
C LEU A 207 11.81 3.34 -15.99
N GLY A 208 12.51 4.47 -15.85
CA GLY A 208 13.72 4.79 -16.63
C GLY A 208 13.42 5.21 -18.09
N LEU A 209 12.18 5.61 -18.37
CA LEU A 209 11.73 6.10 -19.67
C LEU A 209 11.83 7.64 -19.75
N PRO A 210 12.14 8.21 -20.93
CA PRO A 210 12.09 9.66 -21.12
C PRO A 210 10.65 10.21 -20.99
N PRO A 211 10.45 11.40 -20.41
CA PRO A 211 9.12 12.00 -20.25
C PRO A 211 8.45 12.33 -21.60
N GLU A 212 9.23 12.64 -22.63
CA GLU A 212 8.77 12.96 -23.98
C GLU A 212 8.12 11.77 -24.72
N LEU A 213 8.23 10.55 -24.18
CA LEU A 213 7.64 9.37 -24.79
C LEU A 213 6.12 9.41 -24.66
N ASP A 214 5.41 9.36 -25.79
CA ASP A 214 3.95 9.24 -25.82
C ASP A 214 3.53 7.85 -25.30
N VAL A 215 2.96 7.82 -24.10
CA VAL A 215 2.49 6.60 -23.44
C VAL A 215 1.02 6.78 -23.06
N ALA A 216 0.20 5.79 -23.41
CA ALA A 216 -1.20 5.72 -22.99
C ALA A 216 -1.40 4.50 -22.09
N ILE A 217 -1.88 4.72 -20.88
CA ILE A 217 -2.19 3.66 -19.92
C ILE A 217 -3.60 3.14 -20.22
N ARG A 218 -3.71 1.83 -20.49
CA ARG A 218 -4.99 1.15 -20.74
C ARG A 218 -5.01 -0.16 -19.97
N ASP A 219 -5.91 -0.25 -19.00
CA ASP A 219 -6.10 -1.43 -18.17
C ASP A 219 -7.57 -1.57 -17.78
N PRO A 220 -8.18 -2.76 -17.93
CA PRO A 220 -9.57 -2.98 -17.55
C PRO A 220 -9.81 -3.06 -16.04
N LEU A 221 -8.76 -3.06 -15.19
CA LEU A 221 -8.86 -3.25 -13.73
C LEU A 221 -9.93 -2.36 -13.07
N LEU A 222 -10.02 -1.09 -13.48
CA LEU A 222 -10.96 -0.12 -12.91
C LEU A 222 -12.20 0.13 -13.78
N ASP A 223 -12.34 -0.55 -14.92
CA ASP A 223 -13.48 -0.33 -15.82
C ASP A 223 -14.82 -0.70 -15.15
N GLN A 224 -14.81 -1.58 -14.14
CA GLN A 224 -15.98 -1.88 -13.31
C GLN A 224 -16.53 -0.67 -12.53
N PHE A 225 -15.71 0.36 -12.28
CA PHE A 225 -16.12 1.62 -11.63
C PHE A 225 -16.69 2.65 -12.61
N ASN A 226 -16.75 2.31 -13.90
CA ASN A 226 -17.46 3.10 -14.88
C ASN A 226 -18.98 2.88 -14.73
N LEU A 227 -19.55 3.46 -13.68
CA LEU A 227 -20.96 3.26 -13.33
C LEU A 227 -21.92 3.84 -14.39
N LEU A 228 -21.51 4.91 -15.07
CA LEU A 228 -22.26 5.54 -16.15
C LEU A 228 -21.64 5.10 -17.48
N ASP A 229 -22.39 4.39 -18.33
CA ASP A 229 -21.89 3.97 -19.64
C ASP A 229 -21.70 5.18 -20.58
N PRO A 230 -20.47 5.49 -21.04
CA PRO A 230 -20.23 6.60 -21.96
C PRO A 230 -20.99 6.45 -23.28
N GLN A 231 -21.27 5.22 -23.71
CA GLN A 231 -22.04 4.97 -24.92
C GLN A 231 -23.52 5.31 -24.72
N LEU A 232 -24.07 5.06 -23.52
CA LEU A 232 -25.43 5.48 -23.18
C LEU A 232 -25.51 7.00 -23.02
N GLU A 233 -24.49 7.64 -22.46
CA GLU A 233 -24.36 9.10 -22.38
C GLU A 233 -24.33 9.75 -23.78
N ALA A 234 -23.59 9.19 -24.73
CA ALA A 234 -23.59 9.67 -26.11
C ALA A 234 -24.97 9.54 -26.79
N VAL A 235 -25.75 8.50 -26.47
CA VAL A 235 -27.12 8.34 -26.99
C VAL A 235 -28.06 9.36 -26.39
N GLU A 236 -27.96 9.59 -25.07
CA GLU A 236 -28.71 10.63 -24.36
C GLU A 236 -28.42 12.03 -24.94
N GLU A 237 -27.15 12.36 -25.18
CA GLU A 237 -26.74 13.64 -25.80
C GLU A 237 -27.34 13.80 -27.21
N ARG A 238 -27.33 12.74 -28.01
CA ARG A 238 -27.95 12.75 -29.36
C ARG A 238 -29.46 13.00 -29.29
N VAL A 239 -30.15 12.35 -28.34
CA VAL A 239 -31.60 12.55 -28.11
C VAL A 239 -31.88 13.98 -27.64
N ASN A 240 -31.09 14.50 -26.71
CA ASN A 240 -31.22 15.86 -26.19
C ASN A 240 -30.94 16.91 -27.28
N ALA A 241 -29.94 16.70 -28.14
CA ALA A 241 -29.66 17.58 -29.27
C ALA A 241 -30.81 17.61 -30.29
N ALA A 242 -31.39 16.44 -30.61
CA ALA A 242 -32.56 16.35 -31.47
C ALA A 242 -33.77 17.05 -30.84
N LEU A 243 -34.01 16.84 -29.54
CA LEU A 243 -35.08 17.48 -28.77
C LEU A 243 -34.92 19.01 -28.71
N ALA A 244 -33.71 19.52 -28.52
CA ALA A 244 -33.41 20.95 -28.48
C ALA A 244 -33.79 21.62 -29.81
N GLY A 245 -33.37 21.04 -30.92
CA GLY A 245 -33.73 21.60 -32.21
C GLY A 245 -35.21 21.43 -32.57
N LEU A 246 -35.89 20.34 -32.14
CA LEU A 246 -37.35 20.22 -32.28
C LEU A 246 -38.10 21.29 -31.48
N ARG A 247 -37.60 21.65 -30.29
CA ARG A 247 -38.15 22.75 -29.47
C ARG A 247 -37.93 24.11 -30.13
N GLU A 248 -36.78 24.35 -30.74
CA GLU A 248 -36.52 25.57 -31.52
C GLU A 248 -37.48 25.68 -32.70
N LEU A 249 -37.66 24.59 -33.45
CA LEU A 249 -38.57 24.52 -34.58
C LEU A 249 -40.02 24.78 -34.13
N ARG A 250 -40.45 24.18 -33.00
CA ARG A 250 -41.75 24.47 -32.37
C ARG A 250 -41.90 25.94 -32.00
N ALA A 251 -40.88 26.54 -31.39
CA ALA A 251 -40.92 27.94 -30.98
C ALA A 251 -41.07 28.88 -32.19
N ARG A 252 -40.37 28.60 -33.30
CA ARG A 252 -40.49 29.36 -34.54
C ARG A 252 -41.84 29.19 -35.24
N LEU A 253 -42.45 28.01 -35.16
CA LEU A 253 -43.82 27.79 -35.65
C LEU A 253 -44.86 28.56 -34.83
N GLN A 254 -44.59 28.78 -33.54
CA GLN A 254 -45.47 29.47 -32.59
C GLN A 254 -45.18 30.98 -32.46
N ASP A 255 -44.23 31.51 -33.23
CA ASP A 255 -43.85 32.92 -33.17
C ASP A 255 -44.96 33.80 -33.77
N GLU A 256 -45.60 34.63 -32.94
CA GLU A 256 -46.66 35.54 -33.35
C GLU A 256 -46.17 36.67 -34.27
N ALA A 257 -44.87 37.01 -34.23
CA ALA A 257 -44.31 38.14 -34.97
C ALA A 257 -43.87 37.75 -36.40
N ASN A 258 -43.37 36.53 -36.60
CA ASN A 258 -42.95 36.01 -37.90
C ASN A 258 -43.00 34.47 -37.93
N PRO A 259 -44.20 33.85 -38.04
CA PRO A 259 -44.34 32.41 -37.99
C PRO A 259 -43.67 31.75 -39.19
N LEU A 260 -42.91 30.69 -38.94
CA LEU A 260 -42.28 29.90 -39.99
C LEU A 260 -43.36 29.17 -40.80
N ASP A 261 -43.39 29.38 -42.12
CA ASP A 261 -44.36 28.70 -42.99
C ASP A 261 -43.99 27.20 -43.10
N PRO A 262 -44.88 26.26 -42.70
CA PRO A 262 -44.64 24.84 -42.86
C PRO A 262 -44.39 24.39 -44.31
N ALA A 263 -44.85 25.18 -45.29
CA ALA A 263 -44.61 24.93 -46.72
C ALA A 263 -43.22 25.41 -47.19
N ASP A 264 -42.44 26.08 -46.33
CA ASP A 264 -41.09 26.51 -46.64
C ASP A 264 -40.14 25.28 -46.76
N PRO A 265 -39.35 25.15 -47.84
CA PRO A 265 -38.38 24.06 -47.99
C PRO A 265 -37.32 24.02 -46.89
N SER A 266 -37.07 25.12 -46.17
CA SER A 266 -36.19 25.15 -45.00
C SER A 266 -36.75 24.39 -43.80
N PHE A 267 -38.07 24.41 -43.59
CA PHE A 267 -38.73 23.67 -42.51
C PHE A 267 -38.62 22.16 -42.73
N THR A 268 -39.00 21.70 -43.93
CA THR A 268 -38.93 20.29 -44.32
C THR A 268 -37.49 19.78 -44.29
N GLN A 269 -36.51 20.54 -44.77
CA GLN A 269 -35.10 20.17 -44.63
C GLN A 269 -34.61 20.08 -43.18
N ALA A 270 -35.07 20.98 -42.30
CA ALA A 270 -34.68 20.94 -40.89
C ALA A 270 -35.26 19.70 -40.18
N LEU A 271 -36.54 19.40 -40.42
CA LEU A 271 -37.21 18.23 -39.87
C LEU A 271 -36.63 16.93 -40.43
N ASP A 272 -36.40 16.83 -41.74
CA ASP A 272 -35.80 15.65 -42.38
C ASP A 272 -34.39 15.38 -41.87
N ARG A 273 -33.57 16.42 -41.67
CA ARG A 273 -32.23 16.26 -41.07
C ARG A 273 -32.29 15.69 -39.67
N MET A 274 -33.27 16.10 -38.87
CA MET A 274 -33.46 15.59 -37.51
C MET A 274 -33.94 14.15 -37.52
N LEU A 275 -34.90 13.82 -38.38
CA LEU A 275 -35.40 12.46 -38.54
C LEU A 275 -34.28 11.50 -39.00
N LEU A 276 -33.48 11.91 -40.00
CA LEU A 276 -32.29 11.17 -40.45
C LEU A 276 -31.25 10.99 -39.33
N ALA A 277 -31.01 12.02 -38.51
CA ALA A 277 -30.09 11.92 -37.37
C ALA A 277 -30.60 11.00 -36.24
N SER A 278 -31.89 10.66 -36.26
CA SER A 278 -32.57 9.79 -35.29
C SER A 278 -32.83 8.36 -35.77
N GLU A 279 -32.54 8.04 -37.04
CA GLU A 279 -32.92 6.78 -37.70
C GLU A 279 -32.28 5.53 -37.05
N ASP A 280 -31.03 5.64 -36.60
CA ASP A 280 -30.27 4.56 -35.94
C ASP A 280 -30.50 4.49 -34.43
N LEU A 281 -31.18 5.48 -33.81
CA LEU A 281 -31.41 5.50 -32.35
C LEU A 281 -32.06 4.22 -31.82
N PRO A 282 -33.08 3.62 -32.47
CA PRO A 282 -33.68 2.38 -31.96
C PRO A 282 -32.66 1.24 -31.87
N ALA A 283 -31.77 1.10 -32.87
CA ALA A 283 -30.74 0.07 -32.90
C ALA A 283 -29.67 0.32 -31.81
N VAL A 284 -29.21 1.56 -31.67
CA VAL A 284 -28.20 1.91 -30.66
C VAL A 284 -28.77 1.76 -29.24
N VAL A 285 -30.02 2.17 -29.00
CA VAL A 285 -30.70 1.98 -27.70
C VAL A 285 -30.90 0.49 -27.40
N ALA A 286 -31.28 -0.33 -28.39
CA ALA A 286 -31.40 -1.78 -28.20
C ALA A 286 -30.05 -2.42 -27.81
N GLU A 287 -28.94 -1.96 -28.39
CA GLU A 287 -27.59 -2.39 -27.99
C GLU A 287 -27.28 -2.02 -26.54
N ARG A 288 -27.67 -0.82 -26.10
CA ARG A 288 -27.50 -0.40 -24.69
C ARG A 288 -28.35 -1.22 -23.72
N VAL A 289 -29.59 -1.53 -24.11
CA VAL A 289 -30.45 -2.44 -23.33
C VAL A 289 -29.81 -3.82 -23.19
N ALA A 290 -29.21 -4.36 -24.26
CA ALA A 290 -28.49 -5.63 -24.21
C ALA A 290 -27.23 -5.56 -23.32
N ALA A 291 -26.52 -4.42 -23.31
CA ALA A 291 -25.39 -4.21 -22.41
C ALA A 291 -25.83 -4.26 -20.92
N ILE A 292 -26.99 -3.68 -20.60
CA ILE A 292 -27.54 -3.71 -19.23
C ILE A 292 -27.98 -5.13 -18.83
N GLU A 293 -28.51 -5.92 -19.77
CA GLU A 293 -28.76 -7.35 -19.51
C GLU A 293 -27.48 -8.12 -19.16
N ALA A 294 -26.37 -7.80 -19.84
CA ALA A 294 -25.07 -8.38 -19.51
C ALA A 294 -24.58 -7.92 -18.12
N ASP A 295 -24.77 -6.65 -17.76
CA ASP A 295 -24.46 -6.12 -16.43
C ASP A 295 -25.25 -6.86 -15.33
N PHE A 296 -26.53 -7.15 -15.57
CA PHE A 296 -27.35 -7.94 -14.66
C PHE A 296 -26.86 -9.39 -14.52
N LYS A 297 -26.38 -10.01 -15.61
CA LYS A 297 -25.78 -11.35 -15.55
C LYS A 297 -24.50 -11.34 -14.71
N ALA A 298 -23.69 -10.29 -14.82
CA ALA A 298 -22.51 -10.10 -13.98
C ALA A 298 -22.90 -9.92 -12.50
N LEU A 299 -23.95 -9.14 -12.22
CA LEU A 299 -24.51 -8.99 -10.87
C LEU A 299 -24.93 -10.34 -10.29
N GLU A 300 -25.72 -11.13 -11.03
CA GLU A 300 -26.17 -12.46 -10.59
C GLU A 300 -25.00 -13.40 -10.24
N ALA A 301 -23.92 -13.35 -11.01
CA ALA A 301 -22.71 -14.12 -10.73
C ALA A 301 -21.99 -13.65 -9.45
N ALA A 302 -22.06 -12.35 -9.11
CA ALA A 302 -21.44 -11.77 -7.93
C ALA A 302 -22.27 -11.93 -6.64
N LEU A 303 -23.60 -12.09 -6.74
CA LEU A 303 -24.51 -12.16 -5.59
C LEU A 303 -24.14 -13.21 -4.53
N PRO A 304 -23.78 -14.47 -4.87
CA PRO A 304 -23.46 -15.48 -3.86
C PRO A 304 -22.32 -15.03 -2.94
N LYS A 305 -21.23 -14.55 -3.52
CA LYS A 305 -20.07 -14.04 -2.78
C LYS A 305 -20.46 -12.82 -1.94
N ARG A 306 -21.29 -11.95 -2.50
CA ARG A 306 -21.72 -10.74 -1.81
C ARG A 306 -22.59 -11.03 -0.58
N ARG A 307 -23.54 -11.96 -0.69
CA ARG A 307 -24.40 -12.36 0.44
C ARG A 307 -23.56 -12.87 1.61
N ASP A 308 -22.56 -13.70 1.31
CA ASP A 308 -21.62 -14.24 2.29
C ASP A 308 -20.77 -13.13 2.96
N ILE A 309 -20.29 -12.14 2.19
CA ILE A 309 -19.57 -10.99 2.75
C ILE A 309 -20.48 -10.17 3.69
N LEU A 310 -21.72 -9.87 3.29
CA LEU A 310 -22.63 -9.08 4.13
C LEU A 310 -22.96 -9.79 5.44
N GLN A 311 -23.20 -11.09 5.41
CA GLN A 311 -23.43 -11.90 6.62
C GLN A 311 -22.23 -11.85 7.57
N ARG A 312 -21.00 -11.94 7.04
CA ARG A 312 -19.78 -11.85 7.84
C ARG A 312 -19.54 -10.46 8.41
N LEU A 313 -19.80 -9.41 7.63
CA LEU A 313 -19.66 -8.02 8.09
C LEU A 313 -20.68 -7.69 9.18
N ALA A 314 -21.92 -8.19 9.07
CA ALA A 314 -22.97 -7.96 10.06
C ALA A 314 -22.62 -8.46 11.47
N THR A 315 -21.74 -9.47 11.59
CA THR A 315 -21.35 -10.06 12.89
C THR A 315 -20.11 -9.41 13.51
N ARG A 316 -19.54 -8.37 12.90
CA ARG A 316 -18.30 -7.75 13.37
C ARG A 316 -18.55 -6.78 14.53
N GLU A 317 -17.71 -6.86 15.56
CA GLU A 317 -17.76 -5.96 16.73
C GLU A 317 -17.63 -4.49 16.33
N GLU A 318 -16.86 -4.18 15.28
CA GLU A 318 -16.69 -2.80 14.80
C GLU A 318 -17.98 -2.20 14.23
N VAL A 319 -18.89 -3.02 13.72
CA VAL A 319 -20.19 -2.59 13.18
C VAL A 319 -21.12 -2.17 14.32
N ASP A 320 -21.19 -3.00 15.38
CA ASP A 320 -21.97 -2.72 16.58
C ASP A 320 -21.43 -1.50 17.32
N ALA A 321 -20.10 -1.40 17.48
CA ALA A 321 -19.45 -0.29 18.17
C ALA A 321 -19.62 1.06 17.48
N ALA A 322 -19.80 1.05 16.15
CA ALA A 322 -20.01 2.26 15.34
C ALA A 322 -21.49 2.61 15.14
N GLU A 323 -22.42 1.87 15.77
CA GLU A 323 -23.88 2.05 15.64
C GLU A 323 -24.35 2.10 14.18
N ILE A 324 -23.73 1.31 13.30
CA ILE A 324 -24.10 1.26 11.88
C ILE A 324 -25.46 0.56 11.75
N ASP A 325 -26.37 1.12 10.94
CA ASP A 325 -27.68 0.52 10.68
C ASP A 325 -27.54 -0.94 10.20
N PRO A 326 -28.03 -1.94 10.96
CA PRO A 326 -27.94 -3.35 10.59
C PRO A 326 -28.59 -3.66 9.24
N ALA A 327 -29.55 -2.83 8.80
CA ALA A 327 -30.18 -2.97 7.50
C ALA A 327 -29.23 -2.81 6.31
N LEU A 328 -28.07 -2.18 6.51
CA LEU A 328 -27.02 -2.06 5.49
C LEU A 328 -26.49 -3.43 5.06
N PHE A 329 -26.40 -4.36 6.01
CA PHE A 329 -25.84 -5.70 5.82
C PHE A 329 -26.91 -6.78 5.66
N ASP A 330 -28.20 -6.41 5.61
CA ASP A 330 -29.31 -7.35 5.47
C ASP A 330 -29.39 -7.90 4.03
N VAL A 331 -29.19 -9.22 3.90
CA VAL A 331 -29.28 -9.97 2.65
C VAL A 331 -30.68 -9.88 2.02
N ALA A 332 -31.74 -9.90 2.82
CA ALA A 332 -33.11 -9.82 2.30
C ALA A 332 -33.38 -8.45 1.68
N ARG A 333 -32.83 -7.38 2.27
CA ARG A 333 -32.90 -6.03 1.67
C ARG A 333 -32.07 -5.92 0.41
N LEU A 334 -30.89 -6.53 0.34
CA LEU A 334 -30.13 -6.62 -0.91
C LEU A 334 -30.96 -7.29 -2.01
N ASP A 335 -31.51 -8.46 -1.73
CA ASP A 335 -32.29 -9.24 -2.70
C ASP A 335 -33.54 -8.47 -3.17
N ALA A 336 -34.25 -7.81 -2.24
CA ALA A 336 -35.40 -6.96 -2.57
C ALA A 336 -35.00 -5.78 -3.47
N ARG A 337 -33.87 -5.10 -3.22
CA ARG A 337 -33.38 -4.01 -4.07
C ARG A 337 -33.01 -4.50 -5.46
N VAL A 338 -32.34 -5.65 -5.56
CA VAL A 338 -31.95 -6.24 -6.86
C VAL A 338 -33.20 -6.61 -7.66
N GLN A 339 -34.20 -7.20 -7.02
CA GLN A 339 -35.46 -7.52 -7.67
C GLN A 339 -36.21 -6.26 -8.13
N ALA A 340 -36.30 -5.23 -7.29
CA ALA A 340 -36.92 -3.96 -7.67
C ALA A 340 -36.28 -3.36 -8.93
N ARG A 341 -34.93 -3.33 -9.01
CA ARG A 341 -34.23 -2.85 -10.21
C ARG A 341 -34.50 -3.70 -11.44
N ARG A 342 -34.62 -5.01 -11.27
CA ARG A 342 -34.97 -5.93 -12.37
C ARG A 342 -36.37 -5.61 -12.90
N ASP A 343 -37.31 -5.38 -12.01
CA ASP A 343 -38.69 -5.04 -12.36
C ASP A 343 -38.76 -3.67 -13.05
N ASP A 344 -38.03 -2.67 -12.53
CA ASP A 344 -37.89 -1.35 -13.15
C ASP A 344 -37.30 -1.45 -14.56
N PHE A 345 -36.23 -2.24 -14.74
CA PHE A 345 -35.63 -2.48 -16.05
C PHE A 345 -36.63 -3.10 -17.05
N ASN A 346 -37.40 -4.11 -16.62
CA ASN A 346 -38.40 -4.74 -17.48
C ASN A 346 -39.53 -3.77 -17.85
N SER A 347 -39.93 -2.91 -16.92
CA SER A 347 -40.89 -1.82 -17.16
C SER A 347 -40.35 -0.83 -18.19
N LEU A 348 -39.08 -0.39 -18.04
CA LEU A 348 -38.41 0.52 -18.97
C LEU A 348 -38.31 -0.05 -20.39
N LYS A 349 -37.99 -1.34 -20.55
CA LYS A 349 -37.97 -2.01 -21.86
C LYS A 349 -39.32 -1.90 -22.55
N THR A 350 -40.39 -2.21 -21.81
CA THR A 350 -41.77 -2.13 -22.33
C THR A 350 -42.14 -0.69 -22.71
N GLN A 351 -41.75 0.29 -21.91
CA GLN A 351 -42.03 1.71 -22.17
C GLN A 351 -41.24 2.24 -23.37
N LEU A 352 -39.98 1.83 -23.54
CA LEU A 352 -39.18 2.16 -24.72
C LEU A 352 -39.82 1.60 -25.99
N GLU A 353 -40.27 0.34 -25.99
CA GLU A 353 -41.00 -0.26 -27.11
C GLU A 353 -42.29 0.51 -27.47
N GLN A 354 -43.02 1.00 -26.46
CA GLN A 354 -44.21 1.84 -26.66
C GLN A 354 -43.84 3.19 -27.29
N ILE A 355 -42.75 3.83 -26.87
CA ILE A 355 -42.27 5.09 -27.44
C ILE A 355 -41.86 4.89 -28.90
N TRP A 356 -41.15 3.80 -29.22
CA TRP A 356 -40.80 3.48 -30.61
C TRP A 356 -42.04 3.26 -31.48
N THR A 357 -43.03 2.52 -30.97
CA THR A 357 -44.30 2.31 -31.67
C THR A 357 -45.04 3.63 -31.92
N ARG A 358 -45.02 4.56 -30.95
CA ARG A 358 -45.62 5.90 -31.10
C ARG A 358 -44.89 6.74 -32.14
N LEU A 359 -43.55 6.71 -32.15
CA LEU A 359 -42.73 7.43 -33.14
C LEU A 359 -42.98 6.89 -34.56
N GLU A 360 -43.06 5.57 -34.75
CA GLU A 360 -43.42 4.97 -36.05
C GLU A 360 -44.82 5.38 -36.52
N GLN A 361 -45.79 5.50 -35.61
CA GLN A 361 -47.13 5.94 -35.94
C GLN A 361 -47.16 7.41 -36.37
N LEU A 362 -46.35 8.27 -35.74
CA LEU A 362 -46.23 9.68 -36.09
C LEU A 362 -45.59 9.88 -37.48
N ASP A 363 -44.59 9.07 -37.82
CA ASP A 363 -43.96 9.05 -39.14
C ASP A 363 -44.97 8.63 -40.24
N ARG A 364 -45.75 7.58 -39.98
CA ARG A 364 -46.82 7.13 -40.91
C ARG A 364 -48.02 8.07 -40.99
N ALA A 365 -48.28 8.85 -39.94
CA ALA A 365 -49.40 9.77 -39.84
C ALA A 365 -49.10 11.17 -40.39
N ALA A 366 -48.04 11.32 -41.22
CA ALA A 366 -47.71 12.53 -41.95
C ALA A 366 -48.97 13.23 -42.50
N SER A 367 -49.47 14.19 -41.74
CA SER A 367 -50.76 14.85 -41.95
C SER A 367 -50.56 16.35 -41.95
N ALA A 368 -51.53 17.05 -42.55
CA ALA A 368 -51.47 18.44 -42.99
C ALA A 368 -51.24 19.52 -41.90
N ASP A 369 -50.99 19.15 -40.64
CA ASP A 369 -50.80 20.04 -39.49
C ASP A 369 -49.39 19.87 -38.89
N ALA A 370 -48.41 20.57 -39.48
CA ALA A 370 -47.02 20.53 -39.05
C ALA A 370 -46.80 20.98 -37.58
N PRO A 371 -47.48 22.02 -37.05
CA PRO A 371 -47.43 22.35 -35.62
C PRO A 371 -47.81 21.20 -34.68
N ALA A 372 -48.84 20.44 -35.03
CA ALA A 372 -49.28 19.29 -34.23
C ALA A 372 -48.26 18.14 -34.26
N LEU A 373 -47.69 17.85 -35.44
CA LEU A 373 -46.64 16.83 -35.59
C LEU A 373 -45.40 17.16 -34.76
N VAL A 374 -44.90 18.40 -34.86
CA VAL A 374 -43.72 18.84 -34.12
C VAL A 374 -43.95 18.78 -32.62
N SER A 375 -45.15 19.15 -32.15
CA SER A 375 -45.51 19.04 -30.73
C SER A 375 -45.51 17.57 -30.27
N ALA A 376 -46.08 16.66 -31.06
CA ALA A 376 -46.10 15.24 -30.73
C ALA A 376 -44.70 14.60 -30.73
N LEU A 377 -43.81 15.03 -31.63
CA LEU A 377 -42.40 14.62 -31.66
C LEU A 377 -41.64 15.14 -30.44
N VAL A 378 -41.84 16.41 -30.05
CA VAL A 378 -41.26 16.97 -28.83
C VAL A 378 -41.69 16.18 -27.60
N ASP A 379 -42.96 15.81 -27.50
CA ASP A 379 -43.47 15.02 -26.37
C ASP A 379 -42.84 13.61 -26.36
N ALA A 380 -42.83 12.90 -27.49
CA ALA A 380 -42.25 11.56 -27.59
C ALA A 380 -40.73 11.54 -27.31
N MET A 381 -39.99 12.54 -27.81
CA MET A 381 -38.56 12.68 -27.54
C MET A 381 -38.25 13.11 -26.11
N THR A 382 -39.15 13.88 -25.47
CA THR A 382 -39.06 14.19 -24.04
C THR A 382 -39.27 12.94 -23.20
N ASP A 383 -40.26 12.11 -23.55
CA ASP A 383 -40.48 10.81 -22.90
C ASP A 383 -39.26 9.90 -23.07
N LEU A 384 -38.69 9.81 -24.28
CA LEU A 384 -37.49 9.02 -24.56
C LEU A 384 -36.29 9.45 -23.71
N SER A 385 -36.01 10.76 -23.66
CA SER A 385 -34.94 11.33 -22.83
C SER A 385 -35.12 10.92 -21.36
N GLY A 386 -36.35 11.02 -20.83
CA GLY A 386 -36.67 10.57 -19.47
C GLY A 386 -36.42 9.08 -19.23
N ARG A 387 -36.80 8.20 -20.17
CA ARG A 387 -36.55 6.74 -20.05
C ARG A 387 -35.09 6.38 -20.17
N LEU A 388 -34.31 7.06 -21.02
CA LEU A 388 -32.87 6.83 -21.13
C LEU A 388 -32.13 7.23 -19.84
N LEU A 389 -32.59 8.30 -19.19
CA LEU A 389 -32.07 8.71 -17.90
C LEU A 389 -32.38 7.66 -16.81
N GLU A 390 -33.64 7.21 -16.70
CA GLU A 390 -34.03 6.14 -15.77
C GLU A 390 -33.22 4.85 -16.04
N LEU A 391 -32.98 4.52 -17.32
CA LEU A 391 -32.17 3.38 -17.75
C LEU A 391 -30.71 3.50 -17.29
N LYS A 392 -30.12 4.69 -17.40
CA LYS A 392 -28.75 5.01 -16.94
C LYS A 392 -28.61 4.83 -15.42
N LEU A 393 -29.61 5.24 -14.65
CA LEU A 393 -29.63 5.09 -13.19
C LEU A 393 -29.75 3.62 -12.77
N VAL A 394 -30.59 2.84 -13.46
CA VAL A 394 -30.69 1.38 -13.27
C VAL A 394 -29.34 0.72 -13.56
N GLN A 395 -28.70 1.04 -14.69
CA GLN A 395 -27.38 0.51 -15.05
C GLN A 395 -26.33 0.83 -13.98
N ALA A 396 -26.26 2.09 -13.53
CA ALA A 396 -25.33 2.52 -12.49
C ALA A 396 -25.55 1.74 -11.20
N GLY A 397 -26.81 1.54 -10.79
CA GLY A 397 -27.17 0.72 -9.63
C GLY A 397 -26.76 -0.74 -9.78
N VAL A 398 -26.98 -1.36 -10.94
CA VAL A 398 -26.62 -2.76 -11.21
C VAL A 398 -25.10 -2.95 -11.19
N ARG A 399 -24.36 -2.11 -11.91
CA ARG A 399 -22.88 -2.13 -11.92
C ARG A 399 -22.31 -1.91 -10.53
N LEU A 400 -22.83 -0.91 -9.82
CA LEU A 400 -22.41 -0.63 -8.46
C LEU A 400 -22.56 -1.88 -7.60
N GLU A 401 -23.69 -2.57 -7.67
CA GLU A 401 -23.97 -3.73 -6.82
C GLU A 401 -23.17 -4.98 -7.23
N ALA A 402 -22.70 -5.06 -8.47
CA ALA A 402 -21.88 -6.17 -8.96
C ALA A 402 -20.43 -6.12 -8.43
N ILE A 403 -19.93 -4.93 -8.08
CA ILE A 403 -18.55 -4.77 -7.60
C ILE A 403 -18.40 -5.42 -6.22
N THR A 404 -17.41 -6.32 -6.10
CA THR A 404 -17.05 -7.04 -4.87
C THR A 404 -15.53 -6.96 -4.62
N PHE A 405 -15.10 -7.41 -3.44
CA PHE A 405 -13.68 -7.55 -3.08
C PHE A 405 -13.40 -8.95 -2.52
N ASP A 406 -12.14 -9.33 -2.39
CA ASP A 406 -11.71 -10.59 -1.75
C ASP A 406 -11.36 -10.33 -0.27
N PRO A 407 -12.21 -10.74 0.69
CA PRO A 407 -12.02 -10.42 2.11
C PRO A 407 -10.74 -11.02 2.69
N VAL A 408 -10.12 -10.30 3.64
CA VAL A 408 -8.92 -10.76 4.34
C VAL A 408 -9.32 -11.47 5.63
N GLU A 409 -9.24 -12.80 5.63
CA GLU A 409 -9.56 -13.66 6.77
C GLU A 409 -8.30 -14.13 7.51
N LEU A 410 -7.71 -13.22 8.28
CA LEU A 410 -6.57 -13.54 9.14
C LEU A 410 -6.72 -12.84 10.49
N SER A 411 -6.42 -13.58 11.57
CA SER A 411 -6.15 -13.00 12.88
C SER A 411 -4.74 -12.40 12.95
N ASP A 412 -4.52 -11.52 13.93
CA ASP A 412 -3.21 -10.92 14.21
C ASP A 412 -2.12 -11.99 14.45
N GLU A 413 -2.51 -13.10 15.10
CA GLU A 413 -1.60 -14.19 15.46
C GLU A 413 -1.27 -15.08 14.26
N GLU A 414 -2.28 -15.42 13.45
CA GLU A 414 -2.09 -16.19 12.21
C GLU A 414 -1.23 -15.43 11.21
N ALA A 415 -1.45 -14.11 11.05
CA ALA A 415 -0.63 -13.29 10.18
C ALA A 415 0.83 -13.26 10.64
N LEU A 416 1.09 -13.15 11.95
CA LEU A 416 2.45 -13.21 12.49
C LEU A 416 3.07 -14.60 12.31
N LEU A 417 2.29 -15.67 12.47
CA LEU A 417 2.74 -17.04 12.25
C LEU A 417 3.19 -17.24 10.80
N ILE A 418 2.35 -16.89 9.83
CA ILE A 418 2.66 -16.94 8.40
C ILE A 418 3.91 -16.10 8.11
N ALA A 419 3.95 -14.85 8.58
CA ALA A 419 5.09 -13.97 8.41
C ALA A 419 6.39 -14.56 8.96
N SER A 420 6.35 -15.20 10.13
CA SER A 420 7.54 -15.81 10.74
C SER A 420 8.10 -17.00 9.97
N ALA A 421 7.26 -17.68 9.19
CA ALA A 421 7.64 -18.84 8.38
C ALA A 421 8.16 -18.43 7.00
N TYR A 422 7.42 -17.56 6.30
CA TYR A 422 7.65 -17.27 4.88
C TYR A 422 8.56 -16.06 4.62
N ARG A 423 8.69 -15.13 5.57
CA ARG A 423 9.50 -13.92 5.34
C ARG A 423 11.00 -14.21 5.30
N GLN A 424 11.63 -13.78 4.20
CA GLN A 424 13.07 -13.95 3.99
C GLN A 424 13.94 -13.08 4.91
N ASP A 425 13.50 -11.87 5.25
CA ASP A 425 14.20 -11.01 6.23
C ASP A 425 14.11 -11.57 7.66
N TRP A 426 13.03 -12.28 8.00
CA TRP A 426 12.90 -12.97 9.29
C TRP A 426 13.91 -14.10 9.43
N GLN A 427 14.11 -14.89 8.36
CA GLN A 427 15.15 -15.91 8.30
C GLN A 427 16.55 -15.29 8.49
N ASN A 428 16.80 -14.13 7.87
CA ASN A 428 18.05 -13.39 8.03
C ASN A 428 18.23 -12.84 9.46
N ALA A 429 17.17 -12.28 10.06
CA ALA A 429 17.19 -11.77 11.42
C ALA A 429 17.52 -12.90 12.43
N ARG A 430 16.88 -14.06 12.28
CA ARG A 430 17.19 -15.26 13.07
C ARG A 430 18.64 -15.72 12.86
N ALA A 431 19.10 -15.78 11.61
CA ALA A 431 20.48 -16.16 11.30
C ALA A 431 21.50 -15.21 11.95
N SER A 432 21.25 -13.90 11.92
CA SER A 432 22.12 -12.89 12.55
C SER A 432 22.24 -13.07 14.07
N LEU A 433 21.16 -13.48 14.73
CA LEU A 433 21.17 -13.80 16.16
C LEU A 433 22.04 -15.04 16.44
N VAL A 434 21.88 -16.10 15.65
CA VAL A 434 22.71 -17.31 15.79
C VAL A 434 24.18 -17.03 15.48
N ASP A 435 24.47 -16.13 14.54
CA ASP A 435 25.84 -15.72 14.23
C ASP A 435 26.50 -14.98 15.40
N SER A 436 25.75 -14.09 16.09
CA SER A 436 26.25 -13.46 17.32
C SER A 436 26.49 -14.46 18.46
N TRP A 437 25.69 -15.53 18.53
CA TRP A 437 25.91 -16.63 19.48
C TRP A 437 27.16 -17.46 19.13
N ARG A 438 27.38 -17.77 17.85
CA ARG A 438 28.59 -18.47 17.37
C ARG A 438 29.87 -17.68 17.68
N LEU A 439 29.80 -16.35 17.61
CA LEU A 439 30.92 -15.47 17.93
C LEU A 439 31.38 -15.61 19.40
N ILE A 440 30.45 -15.89 20.32
CA ILE A 440 30.80 -16.18 21.73
C ILE A 440 31.73 -17.39 21.79
N TYR A 441 31.39 -18.47 21.08
CA TYR A 441 32.20 -19.68 21.04
C TYR A 441 33.56 -19.43 20.37
N PHE A 442 33.56 -18.70 19.26
CA PHE A 442 34.78 -18.32 18.56
C PHE A 442 35.76 -17.56 19.47
N ASN A 443 35.27 -16.54 20.20
CA ASN A 443 36.08 -15.74 21.11
C ASN A 443 36.44 -16.48 22.41
N ALA A 444 35.59 -17.41 22.87
CA ALA A 444 35.88 -18.25 24.03
C ALA A 444 37.07 -19.19 23.78
N ASN A 445 37.26 -19.66 22.54
CA ASN A 445 38.37 -20.54 22.18
C ASN A 445 39.75 -19.85 22.37
N ASP A 446 39.82 -18.53 22.21
CA ASP A 446 41.04 -17.74 22.42
C ASP A 446 41.43 -17.62 23.91
N LEU A 447 40.55 -18.01 24.84
CA LEU A 447 40.84 -18.11 26.28
C LEU A 447 41.59 -19.39 26.66
N LEU A 448 41.57 -20.42 25.80
CA LEU A 448 42.21 -21.70 26.05
C LEU A 448 43.73 -21.64 25.78
N SER A 449 44.49 -22.66 26.16
CA SER A 449 45.91 -22.75 25.78
C SER A 449 46.09 -23.07 24.29
N ASP A 450 47.16 -22.58 23.66
CA ASP A 450 47.55 -22.99 22.30
C ASP A 450 48.83 -23.83 22.31
N LEU A 451 48.97 -24.70 21.33
CA LEU A 451 50.22 -25.41 21.06
C LEU A 451 50.41 -25.46 19.54
N ASN A 452 51.47 -24.83 19.04
CA ASN A 452 51.80 -24.77 17.63
C ASN A 452 53.08 -25.55 17.34
N LEU A 453 53.05 -26.38 16.30
CA LEU A 453 54.23 -26.97 15.68
C LEU A 453 54.69 -26.06 14.55
N ILE A 454 55.89 -25.49 14.67
CA ILE A 454 56.48 -24.61 13.68
C ILE A 454 57.60 -25.38 12.98
N PHE A 455 57.45 -25.56 11.67
CA PHE A 455 58.45 -26.17 10.83
C PHE A 455 58.88 -25.15 9.78
N SER A 456 60.09 -24.61 9.92
CA SER A 456 60.63 -23.64 8.99
C SER A 456 61.99 -24.05 8.48
N GLY A 457 62.27 -23.70 7.24
CA GLY A 457 63.56 -23.95 6.65
C GLY A 457 63.87 -22.99 5.51
N ASP A 458 65.16 -22.82 5.27
CA ASP A 458 65.67 -22.03 4.16
C ASP A 458 66.78 -22.80 3.45
N ILE A 459 66.94 -22.59 2.14
CA ILE A 459 68.05 -23.11 1.35
C ILE A 459 68.57 -21.98 0.46
N GLY A 460 69.83 -21.62 0.64
CA GLY A 460 70.54 -20.65 -0.20
C GLY A 460 71.27 -21.29 -1.38
N ASN A 461 71.54 -20.51 -2.41
CA ASN A 461 72.41 -20.90 -3.51
C ASN A 461 73.90 -20.71 -3.19
N VAL A 462 74.77 -21.33 -4.00
CA VAL A 462 76.22 -21.24 -3.86
C VAL A 462 76.86 -20.58 -5.07
N GLY A 463 77.60 -19.50 -4.83
CA GLY A 463 78.27 -18.72 -5.88
C GLY A 463 77.25 -17.98 -6.73
N ASP A 464 77.61 -17.70 -7.99
CA ASP A 464 76.89 -16.74 -8.80
C ASP A 464 75.73 -17.35 -9.60
N ASN A 465 75.50 -18.66 -9.45
CA ASN A 465 74.42 -19.38 -10.13
C ASN A 465 73.15 -19.42 -9.24
N PRO A 466 72.04 -18.79 -9.67
CA PRO A 466 70.82 -18.70 -8.88
C PRO A 466 70.03 -20.01 -8.78
N PHE A 467 70.39 -21.04 -9.57
CA PHE A 467 69.73 -22.34 -9.55
C PHE A 467 70.55 -23.43 -8.85
N ARG A 468 71.74 -23.11 -8.36
CA ARG A 468 72.64 -24.06 -7.70
C ARG A 468 72.44 -24.04 -6.18
N PHE A 469 71.35 -24.64 -5.73
CA PHE A 469 71.03 -24.81 -4.31
C PHE A 469 71.98 -25.82 -3.65
N ARG A 470 72.38 -25.57 -2.40
CA ARG A 470 73.17 -26.52 -1.60
C ARG A 470 72.53 -26.74 -0.24
N ASP A 471 72.31 -28.00 0.08
CA ASP A 471 71.78 -28.49 1.36
C ASP A 471 72.59 -28.00 2.57
N THR A 472 73.92 -27.96 2.47
CA THR A 472 74.81 -27.52 3.56
C THR A 472 74.75 -26.03 3.88
N ARG A 473 74.01 -25.22 3.09
CA ARG A 473 73.75 -23.79 3.37
C ARG A 473 72.31 -23.53 3.79
N GLY A 474 71.51 -24.58 3.95
CA GLY A 474 70.17 -24.44 4.48
C GLY A 474 70.14 -24.57 6.00
N SER A 475 69.16 -23.93 6.63
CA SER A 475 68.85 -24.15 8.03
C SER A 475 67.44 -24.74 8.14
N LEU A 476 67.28 -25.75 9.00
CA LEU A 476 65.98 -26.35 9.29
C LEU A 476 65.69 -26.19 10.79
N ARG A 477 64.53 -25.63 11.12
CA ARG A 477 64.09 -25.39 12.49
C ARG A 477 62.73 -26.07 12.72
N LEU A 478 62.69 -26.94 13.72
CA LEU A 478 61.46 -27.46 14.29
C LEU A 478 61.28 -26.85 15.67
N GLY A 479 60.17 -26.14 15.89
CA GLY A 479 59.85 -25.48 17.15
C GLY A 479 58.47 -25.90 17.65
N LEU A 480 58.35 -26.09 18.97
CA LEU A 480 57.06 -26.18 19.64
C LEU A 480 56.83 -24.86 20.37
N GLN A 481 55.75 -24.16 20.03
CA GLN A 481 55.34 -22.94 20.71
C GLN A 481 54.08 -23.25 21.53
N TRP A 482 54.20 -23.19 22.86
CA TRP A 482 53.08 -23.32 23.78
C TRP A 482 52.72 -21.96 24.37
N ASP A 483 51.43 -21.62 24.30
CA ASP A 483 50.88 -20.38 24.85
C ASP A 483 49.95 -20.71 26.03
N ALA A 484 50.46 -20.48 27.25
CA ALA A 484 49.77 -20.79 28.50
C ALA A 484 48.63 -19.78 28.79
N PRO A 485 47.48 -20.20 29.34
CA PRO A 485 46.33 -19.32 29.58
C PRO A 485 46.45 -18.55 30.90
N LEU A 486 47.59 -17.89 31.14
CA LEU A 486 47.89 -17.25 32.44
C LEU A 486 47.49 -15.77 32.51
N ALA A 487 47.61 -15.03 31.40
CA ALA A 487 47.36 -13.58 31.36
C ALA A 487 46.59 -13.15 30.09
N ARG A 488 45.30 -13.48 30.03
CA ARG A 488 44.42 -13.23 28.88
C ARG A 488 43.40 -12.09 29.09
N VAL A 489 43.86 -10.91 29.55
CA VAL A 489 42.96 -9.81 29.91
C VAL A 489 42.29 -9.20 28.67
N ALA A 490 43.02 -9.07 27.56
CA ALA A 490 42.48 -8.54 26.31
C ALA A 490 41.43 -9.50 25.73
N GLU A 491 41.72 -10.79 25.65
CA GLU A 491 40.84 -11.85 25.17
C GLU A 491 39.60 -11.98 26.07
N ARG A 492 39.77 -11.85 27.40
CA ARG A 492 38.63 -11.81 28.33
C ARG A 492 37.72 -10.61 28.05
N ASN A 493 38.27 -9.44 27.74
CA ASN A 493 37.47 -8.27 27.42
C ASN A 493 36.71 -8.47 26.09
N ILE A 494 37.35 -9.07 25.08
CA ILE A 494 36.71 -9.46 23.81
C ILE A 494 35.59 -10.47 24.04
N TYR A 495 35.81 -11.51 24.86
CA TYR A 495 34.78 -12.47 25.23
C TYR A 495 33.60 -11.80 25.93
N ARG A 496 33.86 -10.93 26.92
CA ARG A 496 32.80 -10.15 27.62
C ARG A 496 32.03 -9.25 26.65
N GLN A 497 32.72 -8.62 25.71
CA GLN A 497 32.09 -7.82 24.66
C GLN A 497 31.14 -8.68 23.82
N SER A 498 31.55 -9.89 23.39
CA SER A 498 30.68 -10.78 22.61
C SER A 498 29.42 -11.23 23.37
N LEU A 499 29.48 -11.39 24.70
CA LEU A 499 28.29 -11.64 25.53
C LEU A 499 27.34 -10.44 25.53
N ILE A 500 27.87 -9.22 25.65
CA ILE A 500 27.07 -7.99 25.62
C ILE A 500 26.41 -7.83 24.25
N GLU A 501 27.15 -8.05 23.17
CA GLU A 501 26.67 -7.97 21.79
C GLU A 501 25.59 -9.01 21.50
N TYR A 502 25.71 -10.24 22.00
CA TYR A 502 24.64 -11.23 21.90
C TYR A 502 23.35 -10.76 22.61
N GLN A 503 23.47 -10.17 23.80
CA GLN A 503 22.30 -9.60 24.49
C GLN A 503 21.68 -8.42 23.72
N GLN A 504 22.51 -7.57 23.08
CA GLN A 504 22.04 -6.52 22.20
C GLN A 504 21.33 -7.09 20.95
N ALA A 505 21.91 -8.11 20.32
CA ALA A 505 21.34 -8.80 19.17
C ALA A 505 20.00 -9.47 19.51
N ARG A 506 19.88 -10.10 20.69
CA ARG A 506 18.62 -10.68 21.19
C ARG A 506 17.53 -9.62 21.33
N ARG A 507 17.85 -8.46 21.93
CA ARG A 507 16.89 -7.34 22.03
C ARG A 507 16.53 -6.77 20.67
N ALA A 508 17.49 -6.65 19.76
CA ALA A 508 17.25 -6.19 18.40
C ALA A 508 16.31 -7.15 17.63
N TYR A 509 16.47 -8.46 17.82
CA TYR A 509 15.58 -9.48 17.24
C TYR A 509 14.15 -9.37 17.81
N TYR A 510 13.98 -9.21 19.13
CA TYR A 510 12.65 -8.99 19.71
C TYR A 510 12.01 -7.71 19.19
N GLN A 511 12.78 -6.61 19.10
CA GLN A 511 12.28 -5.37 18.53
C GLN A 511 11.90 -5.51 17.05
N PHE A 512 12.66 -6.28 16.26
CA PHE A 512 12.30 -6.61 14.88
C PHE A 512 10.97 -7.36 14.82
N ARG A 513 10.82 -8.45 15.60
CA ARG A 513 9.59 -9.23 15.70
C ARG A 513 8.39 -8.37 16.04
N ASP A 514 8.54 -7.52 17.06
CA ASP A 514 7.46 -6.69 17.58
C ASP A 514 7.07 -5.58 16.59
N ARG A 515 8.03 -5.00 15.85
CA ARG A 515 7.74 -4.07 14.74
C ARG A 515 6.97 -4.74 13.60
N VAL A 516 7.36 -5.97 13.23
CA VAL A 516 6.64 -6.75 12.21
C VAL A 516 5.21 -7.04 12.65
N SER A 517 5.03 -7.49 13.89
CA SER A 517 3.70 -7.70 14.49
C SER A 517 2.88 -6.42 14.48
N GLN A 518 3.44 -5.28 14.91
CA GLN A 518 2.76 -3.99 14.89
C GLN A 518 2.31 -3.59 13.48
N SER A 519 3.18 -3.77 12.48
CA SER A 519 2.87 -3.45 11.08
C SER A 519 1.73 -4.31 10.53
N LEU A 520 1.79 -5.63 10.73
CA LEU A 520 0.75 -6.57 10.29
C LEU A 520 -0.60 -6.23 10.92
N ARG A 521 -0.61 -5.95 12.23
CA ARG A 521 -1.83 -5.54 12.95
C ARG A 521 -2.41 -4.24 12.40
N ALA A 522 -1.58 -3.26 12.08
CA ALA A 522 -2.03 -2.01 11.48
C ALA A 522 -2.64 -2.24 10.09
N THR A 523 -1.98 -3.03 9.24
CA THR A 523 -2.47 -3.38 7.89
C THR A 523 -3.80 -4.13 7.97
N LEU A 524 -3.93 -5.15 8.83
CA LEU A 524 -5.16 -5.92 9.00
C LEU A 524 -6.32 -5.05 9.50
N ARG A 525 -6.10 -4.19 10.50
CA ARG A 525 -7.13 -3.27 10.99
C ARG A 525 -7.58 -2.31 9.90
N GLN A 526 -6.65 -1.74 9.14
CA GLN A 526 -6.98 -0.84 8.04
C GLN A 526 -7.76 -1.58 6.93
N ALA A 527 -7.38 -2.81 6.60
CA ALA A 527 -8.10 -3.63 5.64
C ALA A 527 -9.54 -3.89 6.10
N ARG A 528 -9.73 -4.34 7.35
CA ARG A 528 -11.07 -4.57 7.95
C ARG A 528 -11.93 -3.31 7.96
N LEU A 529 -11.34 -2.16 8.27
CA LEU A 529 -12.04 -0.87 8.24
C LEU A 529 -12.43 -0.47 6.82
N ASN A 530 -11.59 -0.73 5.82
CA ASN A 530 -11.92 -0.48 4.42
C ASN A 530 -13.07 -1.37 3.93
N GLU A 531 -13.18 -2.62 4.40
CA GLU A 531 -14.29 -3.52 4.05
C GLU A 531 -15.64 -2.97 4.51
N ILE A 532 -15.71 -2.44 5.74
CA ILE A 532 -16.92 -1.80 6.27
C ILE A 532 -17.21 -0.48 5.54
N ASN A 533 -16.18 0.36 5.37
CA ASN A 533 -16.31 1.63 4.65
C ASN A 533 -16.77 1.42 3.20
N PHE A 534 -16.38 0.32 2.56
CA PHE A 534 -16.77 0.02 1.19
C PHE A 534 -18.29 -0.11 1.06
N GLU A 535 -18.94 -0.86 1.97
CA GLU A 535 -20.41 -0.98 1.96
C GLU A 535 -21.12 0.32 2.38
N LEU A 536 -20.53 1.10 3.31
CA LEU A 536 -21.03 2.43 3.65
C LEU A 536 -20.98 3.39 2.45
N ARG A 537 -19.86 3.45 1.73
CA ARG A 537 -19.71 4.29 0.53
C ARG A 537 -20.60 3.80 -0.60
N ARG A 538 -20.80 2.50 -0.74
CA ARG A 538 -21.78 1.96 -1.68
C ARG A 538 -23.18 2.48 -1.40
N ALA A 539 -23.63 2.43 -0.13
CA ALA A 539 -24.93 2.99 0.24
C ALA A 539 -25.01 4.50 -0.01
N ALA A 540 -23.94 5.25 0.24
CA ALA A 540 -23.87 6.67 -0.09
C ALA A 540 -24.03 6.94 -1.60
N VAL A 541 -23.40 6.13 -2.45
CA VAL A 541 -23.58 6.22 -3.93
C VAL A 541 -25.03 5.94 -4.30
N LEU A 542 -25.67 4.92 -3.71
CA LEU A 542 -27.09 4.62 -3.97
C LEU A 542 -28.01 5.79 -3.61
N VAL A 543 -27.78 6.42 -2.46
CA VAL A 543 -28.51 7.61 -2.03
C VAL A 543 -28.29 8.77 -3.02
N ALA A 544 -27.04 9.04 -3.42
CA ALA A 544 -26.74 10.11 -4.36
C ALA A 544 -27.38 9.89 -5.74
N ILE A 545 -27.36 8.65 -6.26
CA ILE A 545 -28.07 8.27 -7.48
C ILE A 545 -29.58 8.60 -7.35
N SER A 546 -30.22 8.21 -6.24
CA SER A 546 -31.64 8.53 -6.03
C SER A 546 -31.92 10.04 -5.88
N GLN A 547 -30.98 10.81 -5.35
CA GLN A 547 -31.14 12.25 -5.21
C GLN A 547 -31.06 12.97 -6.56
N VAL A 548 -30.15 12.53 -7.44
CA VAL A 548 -30.08 13.03 -8.82
C VAL A 548 -31.38 12.74 -9.56
N ASP A 549 -31.89 11.51 -9.46
CA ASP A 549 -33.18 11.12 -10.06
C ASP A 549 -34.34 12.02 -9.59
N LEU A 550 -34.53 12.14 -8.27
CA LEU A 550 -35.58 12.98 -7.70
C LEU A 550 -35.47 14.45 -8.09
N THR A 551 -34.25 14.99 -8.21
CA THR A 551 -34.03 16.38 -8.60
C THR A 551 -34.30 16.61 -10.09
N GLN A 552 -33.96 15.65 -10.95
CA GLN A 552 -34.29 15.69 -12.38
C GLN A 552 -35.79 15.53 -12.64
N LEU A 553 -36.47 14.61 -11.93
CA LEU A 553 -37.93 14.45 -12.01
C LEU A 553 -38.68 15.73 -11.63
N ARG A 554 -38.19 16.49 -10.65
CA ARG A 554 -38.79 17.79 -10.28
C ARG A 554 -38.64 18.84 -11.38
N LEU A 555 -37.57 18.76 -12.17
CA LEU A 555 -37.30 19.70 -13.26
C LEU A 555 -38.09 19.34 -14.54
N SER A 556 -38.44 18.05 -14.73
CA SER A 556 -39.25 17.59 -15.86
C SER A 556 -40.76 17.70 -15.62
N GLN A 557 -41.22 17.80 -14.37
CA GLN A 557 -42.65 17.90 -14.04
C GLN A 557 -43.31 19.14 -14.70
N PRO A 558 -44.43 18.96 -15.43
CA PRO A 558 -45.19 20.07 -15.99
C PRO A 558 -45.71 20.99 -14.87
N PRO A 559 -45.72 22.32 -15.08
CA PRO A 559 -46.29 23.25 -14.13
C PRO A 559 -47.75 22.88 -13.82
N GLN A 560 -48.08 22.78 -12.53
CA GLN A 560 -49.48 22.56 -12.12
C GLN A 560 -50.33 23.70 -12.69
N PRO A 561 -51.47 23.41 -13.36
CA PRO A 561 -52.36 24.47 -13.80
C PRO A 561 -52.79 25.26 -12.57
N ALA A 562 -52.62 26.58 -12.62
CA ALA A 562 -53.06 27.48 -11.57
C ALA A 562 -54.53 27.15 -11.26
N ALA A 563 -54.81 26.71 -10.02
CA ALA A 563 -56.17 26.54 -9.56
C ALA A 563 -56.93 27.84 -9.81
N ALA A 564 -58.13 27.74 -10.41
CA ALA A 564 -58.91 28.88 -10.85
C ALA A 564 -59.02 29.95 -9.73
N GLY A 565 -58.30 31.05 -9.88
CA GLY A 565 -58.24 32.15 -8.91
C GLY A 565 -56.83 32.54 -8.43
N ALA A 566 -55.78 31.76 -8.69
CA ALA A 566 -54.40 32.15 -8.38
C ALA A 566 -53.76 32.88 -9.58
N THR A 567 -53.32 34.12 -9.36
CA THR A 567 -52.50 34.87 -10.32
C THR A 567 -51.25 34.06 -10.69
N ALA A 568 -51.08 33.81 -11.98
CA ALA A 568 -50.07 32.94 -12.55
C ALA A 568 -48.63 33.34 -12.19
N SER A 569 -47.96 32.46 -11.45
CA SER A 569 -46.58 32.10 -11.71
C SER A 569 -46.44 30.62 -11.37
N ALA A 570 -46.57 29.77 -12.39
CA ALA A 570 -46.23 28.36 -12.26
C ALA A 570 -44.70 28.21 -12.26
N GLN A 571 -44.08 28.85 -11.26
CA GLN A 571 -42.65 28.96 -11.09
C GLN A 571 -42.19 27.70 -10.36
N PHE A 572 -41.15 27.04 -10.85
CA PHE A 572 -40.51 25.98 -10.10
C PHE A 572 -40.03 26.53 -8.74
N ASN A 573 -39.97 25.69 -7.71
CA ASN A 573 -39.42 26.09 -6.41
C ASN A 573 -38.05 26.78 -6.59
N ASN A 574 -37.80 27.86 -5.84
CA ASN A 574 -36.60 28.69 -5.97
C ASN A 574 -35.26 27.96 -5.68
N THR A 575 -35.28 26.68 -5.32
CA THR A 575 -34.11 25.87 -4.99
C THR A 575 -33.82 24.74 -5.97
N THR A 576 -34.71 24.44 -6.92
CA THR A 576 -34.59 23.22 -7.75
C THR A 576 -33.28 23.14 -8.54
N ALA A 577 -32.83 24.25 -9.13
CA ALA A 577 -31.54 24.29 -9.84
C ALA A 577 -30.34 24.09 -8.91
N ARG A 578 -30.40 24.67 -7.71
CA ARG A 578 -29.35 24.50 -6.70
C ARG A 578 -29.28 23.05 -6.23
N ASP A 579 -30.43 22.45 -5.96
CA ASP A 579 -30.52 21.06 -5.49
C ASP A 579 -29.97 20.10 -6.55
N LEU A 580 -30.20 20.37 -7.84
CA LEU A 580 -29.65 19.58 -8.96
C LEU A 580 -28.12 19.73 -9.11
N VAL A 581 -27.60 20.95 -9.06
CA VAL A 581 -26.14 21.18 -9.12
C VAL A 581 -25.42 20.51 -7.94
N GLN A 582 -26.04 20.59 -6.76
CA GLN A 582 -25.52 19.96 -5.54
C GLN A 582 -25.56 18.44 -5.65
N SER A 583 -26.67 17.84 -6.11
CA SER A 583 -26.80 16.38 -6.23
C SER A 583 -25.83 15.79 -7.25
N LEU A 584 -25.56 16.47 -8.37
CA LEU A 584 -24.54 16.06 -9.34
C LEU A 584 -23.12 16.10 -8.76
N SER A 585 -22.80 17.18 -8.03
CA SER A 585 -21.50 17.31 -7.36
C SER A 585 -21.33 16.25 -6.26
N ASP A 586 -22.38 15.97 -5.50
CA ASP A 586 -22.37 14.95 -4.45
C ASP A 586 -22.21 13.55 -5.05
N LEU A 587 -22.91 13.24 -6.15
CA LEU A 587 -22.76 11.97 -6.87
C LEU A 587 -21.32 11.75 -7.34
N LEU A 588 -20.70 12.75 -7.96
CA LEU A 588 -19.30 12.70 -8.36
C LEU A 588 -18.37 12.42 -7.16
N ASN A 589 -18.58 13.12 -6.05
CA ASN A 589 -17.75 12.95 -4.84
C ASN A 589 -17.89 11.54 -4.26
N VAL A 590 -19.12 11.03 -4.09
CA VAL A 590 -19.32 9.69 -3.52
C VAL A 590 -18.85 8.58 -4.47
N GLN A 591 -18.91 8.78 -5.79
CA GLN A 591 -18.32 7.86 -6.78
C GLN A 591 -16.80 7.79 -6.64
N ASN A 592 -16.13 8.93 -6.53
CA ASN A 592 -14.68 9.00 -6.35
C ASN A 592 -14.26 8.42 -4.98
N ASP A 593 -15.02 8.69 -3.93
CA ASP A 593 -14.79 8.09 -2.59
C ASP A 593 -14.94 6.56 -2.63
N PHE A 594 -15.97 6.06 -3.30
CA PHE A 594 -16.21 4.61 -3.43
C PHE A 594 -15.08 3.92 -4.18
N LEU A 595 -14.64 4.48 -5.31
CA LEU A 595 -13.45 4.03 -6.03
C LEU A 595 -12.21 4.05 -5.13
N SER A 596 -11.99 5.14 -4.40
CA SER A 596 -10.83 5.32 -3.52
C SER A 596 -10.77 4.28 -2.41
N VAL A 597 -11.89 3.97 -1.75
CA VAL A 597 -11.93 2.94 -0.71
C VAL A 597 -11.55 1.56 -1.26
N TRP A 598 -12.04 1.21 -2.45
CA TRP A 598 -11.69 -0.06 -3.10
C TRP A 598 -10.21 -0.11 -3.50
N VAL A 599 -9.70 0.95 -4.13
CA VAL A 599 -8.28 1.04 -4.52
C VAL A 599 -7.38 0.92 -3.29
N ASN A 600 -7.71 1.63 -2.21
CA ASN A 600 -6.96 1.56 -0.96
C ASN A 600 -7.01 0.16 -0.34
N TYR A 601 -8.14 -0.54 -0.42
CA TYR A 601 -8.25 -1.93 0.01
C TYR A 601 -7.30 -2.84 -0.77
N GLU A 602 -7.30 -2.74 -2.10
CA GLU A 602 -6.46 -3.58 -2.95
C GLU A 602 -4.96 -3.30 -2.71
N VAL A 603 -4.57 -2.04 -2.54
CA VAL A 603 -3.19 -1.67 -2.15
C VAL A 603 -2.80 -2.28 -0.80
N GLN A 604 -3.70 -2.28 0.21
CA GLN A 604 -3.41 -2.92 1.50
C GLN A 604 -3.30 -4.44 1.36
N ARG A 605 -4.12 -5.08 0.51
CA ARG A 605 -4.05 -6.51 0.24
C ARG A 605 -2.71 -6.90 -0.41
N LEU A 606 -2.28 -6.17 -1.43
CA LEU A 606 -0.97 -6.37 -2.07
C LEU A 606 0.19 -6.15 -1.10
N ALA A 607 0.09 -5.14 -0.24
CA ALA A 607 1.09 -4.90 0.80
C ALA A 607 1.09 -6.03 1.85
N LEU A 608 -0.07 -6.54 2.23
CA LEU A 608 -0.20 -7.67 3.15
C LEU A 608 0.47 -8.92 2.59
N ASP A 609 0.28 -9.24 1.31
CA ASP A 609 0.95 -10.37 0.65
C ASP A 609 2.48 -10.28 0.75
N HIS A 610 3.02 -9.07 0.55
CA HIS A 610 4.45 -8.81 0.71
C HIS A 610 4.89 -8.93 2.18
N ASP A 611 4.13 -8.36 3.11
CA ASP A 611 4.45 -8.34 4.54
C ASP A 611 4.36 -9.71 5.21
N LEU A 612 3.47 -10.57 4.71
CA LEU A 612 3.37 -12.00 5.07
C LEU A 612 4.50 -12.84 4.45
N GLY A 613 5.15 -12.34 3.38
CA GLY A 613 6.22 -13.04 2.68
C GLY A 613 5.75 -14.11 1.68
N ILE A 614 4.46 -14.14 1.37
CA ILE A 614 3.81 -15.12 0.48
C ILE A 614 3.62 -14.61 -0.95
N MET A 615 3.93 -13.34 -1.23
CA MET A 615 3.86 -12.80 -2.59
C MET A 615 4.77 -13.59 -3.54
N GLU A 616 4.17 -14.18 -4.57
CA GLU A 616 4.89 -14.90 -5.63
C GLU A 616 4.95 -14.05 -6.90
N LEU A 617 6.11 -14.08 -7.56
CA LEU A 617 6.31 -13.47 -8.87
C LEU A 617 6.54 -14.57 -9.90
N ASP A 618 6.01 -14.38 -11.10
CA ASP A 618 6.28 -15.25 -12.24
C ASP A 618 7.67 -14.98 -12.85
N ALA A 619 8.01 -15.70 -13.92
CA ALA A 619 9.29 -15.54 -14.62
C ALA A 619 9.46 -14.16 -15.29
N ALA A 620 8.36 -13.44 -15.54
CA ALA A 620 8.36 -12.08 -16.08
C ALA A 620 8.44 -11.01 -14.96
N GLY A 621 8.34 -11.40 -13.69
CA GLY A 621 8.35 -10.50 -12.54
C GLY A 621 6.98 -9.92 -12.19
N LEU A 622 5.90 -10.49 -12.72
CA LEU A 622 4.51 -10.11 -12.40
C LEU A 622 4.00 -10.93 -11.21
N ARG A 623 3.19 -10.31 -10.35
CA ARG A 623 2.56 -11.03 -9.23
C ARG A 623 1.60 -12.08 -9.77
N ARG A 624 1.68 -13.28 -9.21
CA ARG A 624 0.68 -14.32 -9.37
C ARG A 624 -0.37 -14.20 -8.27
N ASP A 625 -1.65 -14.27 -8.63
CA ASP A 625 -2.73 -14.37 -7.66
C ASP A 625 -2.65 -15.69 -6.89
N HIS A 626 -3.10 -15.67 -5.64
CA HIS A 626 -3.16 -16.87 -4.82
C HIS A 626 -4.29 -17.77 -5.30
N ASP A 627 -3.98 -19.05 -5.54
CA ASP A 627 -4.99 -20.06 -5.89
C ASP A 627 -5.85 -20.47 -4.67
N VAL A 628 -5.38 -20.16 -3.46
CA VAL A 628 -5.99 -20.54 -2.17
C VAL A 628 -6.17 -19.31 -1.27
N PRO A 629 -7.17 -19.31 -0.37
CA PRO A 629 -7.33 -18.23 0.59
C PRO A 629 -6.13 -18.11 1.53
N LEU A 630 -5.91 -16.91 2.07
CA LEU A 630 -4.77 -16.62 2.96
C LEU A 630 -4.73 -17.53 4.20
N SER A 631 -5.88 -17.92 4.72
CA SER A 631 -6.01 -18.84 5.86
C SER A 631 -5.43 -20.23 5.58
N ALA A 632 -5.33 -20.66 4.32
CA ALA A 632 -4.71 -21.95 3.96
C ALA A 632 -3.20 -21.98 4.26
N TYR A 633 -2.53 -20.82 4.31
CA TYR A 633 -1.11 -20.72 4.64
C TYR A 633 -0.81 -20.92 6.13
N VAL A 634 -1.82 -20.93 7.01
CA VAL A 634 -1.64 -21.12 8.46
C VAL A 634 -1.12 -22.53 8.76
N ALA A 635 -1.72 -23.55 8.15
CA ALA A 635 -1.33 -24.95 8.38
C ALA A 635 0.11 -25.22 7.92
N SER A 636 0.49 -24.70 6.75
CA SER A 636 1.85 -24.84 6.22
C SER A 636 2.87 -24.01 7.03
N ALA A 637 2.50 -22.82 7.51
CA ALA A 637 3.34 -22.04 8.40
C ALA A 637 3.60 -22.77 9.73
N GLU A 638 2.60 -23.46 10.27
CA GLU A 638 2.74 -24.27 11.48
C GLU A 638 3.68 -25.46 11.27
N GLU A 639 3.58 -26.15 10.13
CA GLU A 639 4.50 -27.24 9.77
C GLU A 639 5.95 -26.74 9.61
N ILE A 640 6.15 -25.61 8.92
CA ILE A 640 7.46 -24.96 8.79
C ILE A 640 8.00 -24.58 10.17
N ARG A 641 7.16 -24.06 11.06
CA ARG A 641 7.57 -23.73 12.43
C ARG A 641 7.99 -24.97 13.20
N GLN A 642 7.24 -26.06 13.12
CA GLN A 642 7.54 -27.32 13.79
C GLN A 642 8.86 -27.92 13.31
N THR A 643 9.08 -27.98 11.99
CA THR A 643 10.36 -28.45 11.43
C THR A 643 11.54 -27.62 11.91
N LEU A 644 11.40 -26.29 11.96
CA LEU A 644 12.43 -25.37 12.46
C LEU A 644 12.67 -25.41 13.98
N CYS A 645 11.71 -25.93 14.75
CA CYS A 645 11.75 -26.07 16.20
C CYS A 645 12.05 -27.51 16.66
N ASN A 646 12.02 -28.48 15.76
CA ASN A 646 12.38 -29.86 16.06
C ASN A 646 13.87 -29.91 16.46
N ALA A 647 14.11 -30.33 17.70
CA ALA A 647 15.38 -30.25 18.42
C ALA A 647 16.57 -31.00 17.80
N ASN A 648 16.35 -31.75 16.71
CA ASN A 648 17.40 -32.53 16.04
C ASN A 648 18.33 -31.69 15.16
N ASP A 649 17.96 -30.45 14.79
CA ASP A 649 18.81 -29.57 13.95
C ASP A 649 19.55 -28.48 14.73
N LEU A 650 19.15 -28.18 15.97
CA LEU A 650 19.90 -27.28 16.86
C LEU A 650 21.19 -27.93 17.38
N PHE A 651 21.21 -29.25 17.38
CA PHE A 651 22.40 -30.06 17.47
C PHE A 651 22.40 -30.98 16.25
N ALA A 652 22.93 -30.53 15.12
CA ALA A 652 23.54 -31.50 14.23
C ALA A 652 24.45 -32.35 15.15
N PRO A 653 24.25 -33.68 15.27
CA PRO A 653 25.28 -34.49 15.89
C PRO A 653 26.50 -34.18 15.04
N LEU A 654 27.51 -33.54 15.66
CA LEU A 654 28.84 -33.40 15.08
C LEU A 654 29.10 -34.71 14.39
N ALA A 655 29.19 -34.71 13.06
CA ALA A 655 29.15 -35.90 12.24
C ALA A 655 29.93 -37.01 12.95
N GLN A 656 29.23 -37.97 13.55
CA GLN A 656 29.89 -39.15 14.04
C GLN A 656 30.52 -39.76 12.78
N PRO A 657 31.85 -39.90 12.72
CA PRO A 657 32.48 -40.42 11.52
C PRO A 657 31.87 -41.79 11.26
N GLN A 658 31.07 -41.89 10.18
CA GLN A 658 30.48 -43.16 9.80
C GLN A 658 31.60 -44.14 9.50
N GLY A 659 31.55 -45.27 10.20
CA GLY A 659 32.61 -46.24 10.22
C GLY A 659 32.85 -46.91 8.87
N SER A 660 34.12 -47.01 8.52
CA SER A 660 34.67 -48.20 7.87
C SER A 660 36.03 -48.47 8.52
N GLY A 661 36.12 -49.56 9.29
CA GLY A 661 37.37 -49.99 9.93
C GLY A 661 38.37 -50.58 8.91
N PRO A 662 39.55 -51.10 9.34
CA PRO A 662 39.77 -51.66 10.68
C PRO A 662 41.11 -51.30 11.37
N THR A 663 41.16 -51.68 12.66
CA THR A 663 42.34 -51.89 13.53
C THR A 663 43.19 -50.68 13.94
N GLY A 664 42.82 -50.08 15.07
CA GLY A 664 43.67 -49.23 15.88
C GLY A 664 42.89 -48.76 17.09
N GLU A 665 43.33 -49.15 18.28
CA GLU A 665 42.75 -48.89 19.60
C GLU A 665 42.13 -47.48 19.72
N LEU A 666 40.85 -47.42 20.11
CA LEU A 666 40.12 -46.19 20.38
C LEU A 666 40.74 -45.50 21.60
N ILE A 667 41.44 -44.39 21.38
CA ILE A 667 41.68 -43.41 22.43
C ILE A 667 40.35 -42.68 22.65
N GLU A 668 39.69 -42.93 23.76
CA GLU A 668 38.52 -42.16 24.17
C GLU A 668 38.88 -40.66 24.21
N PRO A 669 38.09 -39.78 23.58
CA PRO A 669 38.29 -38.35 23.76
C PRO A 669 38.04 -38.02 25.23
N LEU A 670 39.03 -37.35 25.86
CA LEU A 670 38.88 -36.78 27.19
C LEU A 670 37.54 -36.03 27.29
N PRO A 671 36.72 -36.29 28.32
CA PRO A 671 35.45 -35.59 28.47
C PRO A 671 35.75 -34.11 28.74
N LEU A 672 35.59 -33.26 27.73
CA LEU A 672 35.58 -31.81 27.89
C LEU A 672 34.28 -31.42 28.58
N ARG A 673 34.25 -31.59 29.91
CA ARG A 673 33.20 -31.04 30.77
C ARG A 673 33.53 -29.58 31.02
N PHE A 674 32.87 -28.67 30.32
CA PHE A 674 32.87 -27.26 30.70
C PHE A 674 32.13 -27.11 32.03
N PRO A 675 32.58 -26.24 32.96
CA PRO A 675 31.76 -25.89 34.11
C PRO A 675 30.46 -25.23 33.59
N GLU A 676 29.30 -25.65 34.13
CA GLU A 676 27.97 -25.08 33.80
C GLU A 676 27.89 -23.56 33.98
N SER A 677 28.87 -22.95 34.66
CA SER A 677 29.00 -21.49 34.81
C SER A 677 29.49 -20.75 33.55
N ALA A 678 29.91 -21.45 32.49
CA ALA A 678 30.38 -20.85 31.24
C ALA A 678 29.35 -20.86 30.09
N ALA A 679 28.27 -21.64 30.22
CA ALA A 679 27.10 -21.54 29.35
C ALA A 679 26.01 -20.77 30.10
N PRO A 680 25.30 -19.81 29.49
CA PRO A 680 24.07 -19.34 30.08
C PRO A 680 23.12 -20.54 30.26
N PRO A 681 22.39 -20.65 31.39
CA PRO A 681 21.40 -21.71 31.54
C PRO A 681 20.40 -21.62 30.37
N PRO A 682 19.89 -22.76 29.87
CA PRO A 682 18.79 -22.73 28.91
C PRO A 682 17.56 -22.16 29.61
N GLU A 683 17.35 -20.85 29.48
CA GLU A 683 16.04 -20.28 29.79
C GLU A 683 15.06 -20.75 28.73
N PRO A 684 13.93 -21.37 29.11
CA PRO A 684 12.92 -21.76 28.15
C PRO A 684 12.43 -20.52 27.41
N LEU A 685 12.32 -20.62 26.09
CA LEU A 685 11.56 -19.66 25.31
C LEU A 685 10.15 -19.56 25.93
N PRO A 686 9.58 -18.35 26.11
CA PRO A 686 8.21 -18.23 26.57
C PRO A 686 7.31 -19.01 25.61
N ALA A 687 6.53 -19.95 26.15
CA ALA A 687 5.54 -20.68 25.39
C ALA A 687 4.55 -19.68 24.74
N PRO A 688 4.01 -19.96 23.56
CA PRO A 688 2.90 -19.17 23.02
C PRO A 688 1.76 -19.13 24.05
N PRO A 689 0.99 -18.03 24.13
CA PRO A 689 -0.16 -17.98 25.02
C PRO A 689 -1.08 -19.16 24.68
N GLN A 690 -1.35 -20.01 25.66
CA GLN A 690 -2.32 -21.08 25.50
C GLN A 690 -3.70 -20.42 25.43
N SER A 691 -4.41 -20.63 24.34
CA SER A 691 -5.85 -20.37 24.26
C SER A 691 -6.55 -21.31 25.25
N GLU A 692 -6.99 -20.80 26.39
CA GLU A 692 -7.89 -21.55 27.27
C GLU A 692 -9.25 -21.69 26.55
N SER A 693 -9.43 -22.82 25.87
CA SER A 693 -10.75 -23.34 25.50
C SER A 693 -11.47 -23.76 26.78
N GLY A 694 -12.68 -23.23 26.98
CA GLY A 694 -13.38 -23.22 28.25
C GLY A 694 -13.76 -24.57 28.88
N GLY A 695 -14.18 -24.45 30.15
CA GLY A 695 -14.90 -25.50 30.87
C GLY A 695 -14.59 -25.56 32.37
N ASP A 696 -14.99 -24.54 33.14
CA ASP A 696 -15.78 -24.78 34.37
C ASP A 696 -16.23 -23.47 35.00
N ARG A 697 -17.56 -23.29 35.04
CA ARG A 697 -18.22 -22.27 35.88
C ARG A 697 -18.65 -22.95 37.18
N PRO A 698 -18.49 -22.30 38.34
CA PRO A 698 -19.46 -22.44 39.40
C PRO A 698 -20.43 -21.25 39.37
N ALA A 699 -21.71 -21.61 39.37
CA ALA A 699 -22.84 -20.73 39.37
C ALA A 699 -23.25 -20.36 40.81
N VAL A 700 -23.67 -19.10 40.98
CA VAL A 700 -24.72 -18.62 41.90
C VAL A 700 -24.43 -18.63 43.41
N LEU A 701 -24.31 -17.40 43.94
CA LEU A 701 -25.17 -16.96 45.04
C LEU A 701 -25.80 -15.62 44.65
N ALA A 702 -27.08 -15.67 44.34
CA ALA A 702 -27.96 -14.54 44.12
C ALA A 702 -28.41 -13.95 45.47
N GLY A 703 -28.60 -12.64 45.55
CA GLY A 703 -29.42 -12.04 46.60
C GLY A 703 -29.24 -10.53 46.80
N ALA A 704 -30.30 -9.79 46.53
CA ALA A 704 -30.61 -8.40 46.92
C ALA A 704 -29.87 -7.29 46.13
N ILE A 705 -30.50 -6.66 45.14
CA ILE A 705 -31.63 -5.70 45.17
C ILE A 705 -31.21 -4.30 45.67
N GLU A 706 -31.51 -3.33 44.81
CA GLU A 706 -31.78 -1.90 45.03
C GLU A 706 -30.63 -0.87 44.98
N ASP A 707 -30.65 -0.14 43.86
CA ASP A 707 -30.58 1.32 43.75
C ASP A 707 -30.32 2.12 45.04
N ALA A 708 -29.23 2.89 45.04
CA ALA A 708 -29.29 4.28 45.47
C ALA A 708 -28.10 5.09 44.92
N ALA A 709 -28.47 6.23 44.35
CA ALA A 709 -27.66 7.21 43.66
C ALA A 709 -26.49 7.85 44.44
N ALA A 710 -25.61 8.44 43.63
CA ALA A 710 -24.90 9.71 43.84
C ALA A 710 -23.61 9.74 44.66
N GLY A 711 -22.62 10.45 44.09
CA GLY A 711 -21.70 11.29 44.86
C GLY A 711 -20.22 10.92 44.73
N GLU A 712 -19.44 11.92 44.32
CA GLU A 712 -17.99 12.01 44.29
C GLU A 712 -17.27 11.51 45.56
N THR A 713 -15.93 11.56 45.51
CA THR A 713 -14.91 11.25 46.53
C THR A 713 -14.48 9.77 46.46
N ILE A 714 -13.24 9.42 46.11
CA ILE A 714 -12.07 9.61 46.97
C ILE A 714 -10.78 9.58 46.13
N ILE A 715 -10.13 10.75 46.09
CA ILE A 715 -8.67 10.88 46.02
C ILE A 715 -8.14 10.42 47.38
N ARG A 716 -7.42 9.29 47.44
CA ARG A 716 -6.35 8.98 48.42
C ARG A 716 -5.90 7.53 48.28
N ALA A 717 -4.70 7.35 47.77
CA ALA A 717 -3.65 6.48 48.33
C ALA A 717 -2.68 6.12 47.19
N TYR A 718 -1.56 6.82 47.10
CA TYR A 718 -0.23 6.30 46.76
C TYR A 718 0.76 7.47 46.90
N ALA A 719 1.17 7.71 48.15
CA ALA A 719 2.28 8.58 48.50
C ALA A 719 3.15 7.79 49.48
N GLU A 720 4.36 7.43 49.02
CA GLU A 720 5.57 6.98 49.76
C GLU A 720 6.48 6.34 48.70
N LEU A 721 7.60 6.92 48.22
CA LEU A 721 8.90 7.15 48.88
C LEU A 721 9.90 7.87 47.89
N PRO A 722 11.14 8.26 48.27
CA PRO A 722 11.59 9.66 48.26
C PRO A 722 12.58 10.08 47.15
N ILE A 723 12.68 11.40 46.93
CA ILE A 723 13.70 12.07 46.12
C ILE A 723 14.63 12.89 47.04
N SER A 724 15.94 12.72 46.85
CA SER A 724 17.00 13.51 47.49
C SER A 724 17.27 14.82 46.74
N LYS A 725 17.46 15.91 47.51
CA LYS A 725 17.67 17.30 47.08
C LYS A 725 19.08 17.58 46.56
N PRO A 726 19.28 18.76 45.93
CA PRO A 726 20.35 19.66 46.37
C PRO A 726 19.83 21.05 46.82
N GLN A 727 20.76 21.83 47.37
CA GLN A 727 20.60 22.74 48.50
C GLN A 727 20.04 24.16 48.22
N ARG A 728 19.53 24.73 49.32
CA ARG A 728 19.14 26.13 49.57
C ARG A 728 20.30 27.12 49.38
N THR A 729 19.96 28.35 49.03
CA THR A 729 20.19 29.53 49.90
C THR A 729 19.08 30.58 49.70
N ARG A 730 18.55 31.09 50.81
CA ARG A 730 17.60 32.21 50.91
C ARG A 730 18.08 33.07 52.07
N GLY A 731 17.90 34.38 51.93
CA GLY A 731 18.06 35.40 52.98
C GLY A 731 18.92 36.53 52.42
N GLY A 732 18.49 37.79 52.37
CA GLY A 732 17.42 38.50 53.06
C GLY A 732 17.97 39.91 53.34
N GLY A 733 17.10 40.91 53.48
CA GLY A 733 17.47 42.20 54.06
C GLY A 733 17.44 43.39 53.12
N GLU A 734 16.74 44.41 53.59
CA GLU A 734 16.39 45.70 52.99
C GLU A 734 17.58 46.65 52.77
N ALA A 735 17.43 47.60 51.84
CA ALA A 735 17.55 49.06 52.05
C ALA A 735 18.10 49.80 50.80
N GLY A 736 17.49 50.95 50.48
CA GLY A 736 18.24 52.13 50.05
C GLY A 736 18.29 52.51 48.57
N THR A 737 17.32 53.37 48.17
CA THR A 737 17.54 54.68 47.51
C THR A 737 18.36 54.84 46.21
N ALA A 738 17.66 55.39 45.20
CA ALA A 738 17.98 56.60 44.41
C ALA A 738 18.92 56.56 43.18
N GLY A 739 18.47 57.31 42.15
CA GLY A 739 19.29 57.96 41.09
C GLY A 739 19.35 57.19 39.77
N ALA A 740 18.55 57.48 38.74
CA ALA A 740 18.57 58.63 37.81
C ALA A 740 19.75 58.64 36.82
N ALA A 741 19.39 58.82 35.53
CA ALA A 741 20.15 59.31 34.36
C ALA A 741 20.41 58.29 33.23
N GLY A 742 19.77 58.51 32.06
CA GLY A 742 20.32 58.13 30.74
C GLY A 742 21.25 59.24 30.21
N PRO A 743 21.41 59.45 28.89
CA PRO A 743 21.28 58.58 27.73
C PRO A 743 22.47 58.75 26.72
N GLY A 744 22.37 58.16 25.51
CA GLY A 744 23.18 58.47 24.32
C GLY A 744 24.19 57.37 23.95
N GLY A 745 24.46 57.01 22.70
CA GLY A 745 24.12 57.56 21.38
C GLY A 745 25.20 57.07 20.37
N ASP A 746 24.82 56.94 19.10
CA ASP A 746 25.67 56.77 17.89
C ASP A 746 26.54 55.50 17.74
N ALA A 747 26.94 55.03 16.56
CA ALA A 747 26.56 55.13 15.14
C ALA A 747 27.65 54.35 14.35
N SER A 748 27.40 54.08 13.06
CA SER A 748 28.36 53.68 11.99
C SER A 748 28.72 52.19 11.93
N GLN A 749 28.33 51.44 10.89
CA GLN A 749 28.73 51.43 9.45
C GLN A 749 29.85 50.43 9.12
N THR A 750 29.85 49.99 7.86
CA THR A 750 30.81 49.13 7.09
C THR A 750 30.77 47.62 7.40
N VAL A 751 30.17 46.78 6.53
CA VAL A 751 30.66 46.25 5.23
C VAL A 751 31.90 45.36 5.38
N HIS A 752 31.67 44.05 5.44
CA HIS A 752 32.09 43.09 4.41
C HIS A 752 31.30 41.79 4.51
#